data_AF-A0A1D8GA12-F1
#
_entry.id   AF-A0A1D8GA12-F1
#
_cell.length_a   1.000
_cell.length_b   1.000
_cell.length_c   1.000
_cell.angle_alpha   90.00
_cell.angle_beta   90.00
_cell.angle_gamma   90.00
#
_symmetry.space_group_name_H-M   'P 1'
#
loop_
_entity.id
_entity.type
_entity.pdbx_description
1 polymer ?
#
loop_
_entity_poly.entity_id
_entity_poly.type
_entity_poly.pdbx_seq_one_letter_code
_entity_poly.pdbx_strand_id
1 'polypeptide(L)'
;MRRRRSLARPWAAGALAAGILALPLTPPTTPVAAAATAPEAATSATVFYYTKTKGWTDHYLHYAPDGGTWTAVPGARMQAACTDWVKLTVDLGSAQGLKAAFNNGKGVWDNNGGQDYDLGAGSITVKDGVVAHSDPCAGSGTGPGNEATVYYSTQALGWTTANLHYRPAGGSWTAVPGTGMEAACTGWWKRTVGLGSATSMTAAFNNGNGIWDNNNGADYTLKSGTSTVKNNTVTANAPDPCAAEPPDTQAPTVPTGVRASATGTSVVVTWNAADDDTGVTRYQVTRTGGTEGSTVTDVTSTVLSDTGLEENTAYTYTVKALDAAGNTSAASAAATATTGKKPPTPAPGAPLGTDPRKDPIYFVMTARFNDGDSSNNRGGSQHVRSGNAANNDPMFRGDFKGLVERLDYIKALGFSAVWITPVVLNRSDYDFHGYHGYDFYKVDARLESAGASYQDLINAAHAKGMKIYQDVVYNHSSRWGAKGLFTPTVYGVRDNQWSWLYDEKNPGFEYDGLTVETKSGKSYYNGDLWSTAEPSGNTCLNWGKPTGGKSPEGYTLYNCQWPSPTSGMFPKAYYHNCWIGNWEGEDSRSCWLHDDLADFDTESAPVQNYLIGAYNKYIDMGVDGFRVDTAVHIPRVTWNRRFLPAIQERVTQRFGAEAAKNFFVFGEVAAFVNDKWNRGSVNHSAQFYTWKERKEYSADDAKAALEQYDHENGLGTANQPTSANAFLDGNTYRTPDRSRFSGMHIIDMRMHMNFGDAHNAFHNGKDSDDSVNDATYNVVYVDSHDYGPNKSSERYTGGTDAWAENMSLMWTFRGIPTLYYGSEIEFQKGKKIDCGPTCPLATTGRAYFGDHLAGSVTASGFGSVASASGQVATTLDQPLVKHLQRLNQIRRAVPALQMGQYSTEGISGDMAFKRRYTEGGTDSFALVAVSGAATYTGIPIGTYRDAVTGDTRTVTDGRLSVAAPGKGNLRVYVLNGPGKIGTAGPYLK
;
A
#
# COMPACT_ATOMS: atom_id res chain seq x y z
N MET A 1 -16.11 -39.22 13.54
CA MET A 1 -17.55 -39.46 13.85
C MET A 1 -18.19 -38.10 14.16
N ARG A 2 -19.49 -37.80 14.04
CA ARG A 2 -20.70 -38.50 13.53
C ARG A 2 -21.40 -37.57 12.49
N ARG A 3 -22.11 -38.12 11.49
CA ARG A 3 -23.04 -37.33 10.64
C ARG A 3 -24.41 -37.18 11.31
N ARG A 4 -25.14 -36.10 11.01
CA ARG A 4 -26.62 -36.08 11.00
C ARG A 4 -27.13 -35.44 9.70
N ARG A 5 -28.32 -35.87 9.26
CA ARG A 5 -29.05 -35.40 8.07
C ARG A 5 -30.33 -34.66 8.51
N SER A 6 -30.84 -33.79 7.66
CA SER A 6 -32.27 -33.45 7.56
C SER A 6 -32.73 -33.60 6.10
N LEU A 7 -34.04 -33.66 5.84
CA LEU A 7 -34.65 -34.10 4.57
C LEU A 7 -35.95 -33.34 4.24
N ALA A 8 -36.24 -33.23 2.93
CA ALA A 8 -37.50 -32.76 2.28
C ALA A 8 -37.91 -31.28 2.50
N ARG A 9 -38.42 -30.48 1.53
CA ARG A 9 -39.43 -30.65 0.41
C ARG A 9 -40.90 -30.70 0.90
N PRO A 10 -41.92 -30.26 0.12
CA PRO A 10 -41.97 -29.94 -1.34
C PRO A 10 -42.02 -28.41 -1.65
N TRP A 11 -41.97 -27.86 -2.89
CA TRP A 11 -42.38 -28.22 -4.27
C TRP A 11 -43.85 -27.96 -4.65
N ALA A 12 -44.06 -26.95 -5.50
CA ALA A 12 -45.21 -26.70 -6.38
C ALA A 12 -44.69 -26.05 -7.69
N ALA A 13 -45.41 -26.12 -8.82
CA ALA A 13 -44.83 -25.94 -10.15
C ALA A 13 -45.60 -24.98 -11.09
N GLY A 14 -44.91 -24.52 -12.14
CA GLY A 14 -45.49 -23.78 -13.29
C GLY A 14 -44.59 -23.90 -14.54
N ALA A 15 -45.17 -24.28 -15.68
CA ALA A 15 -44.52 -24.41 -17.00
C ALA A 15 -44.53 -23.06 -17.75
N LEU A 16 -43.62 -22.65 -18.65
CA LEU A 16 -42.70 -23.28 -19.63
C LEU A 16 -43.22 -23.24 -21.10
N ALA A 17 -42.81 -22.18 -21.82
CA ALA A 17 -42.63 -22.04 -23.28
C ALA A 17 -41.82 -20.73 -23.51
N ALA A 18 -40.75 -20.57 -24.30
CA ALA A 18 -40.38 -21.02 -25.66
C ALA A 18 -41.08 -20.22 -26.78
N GLY A 19 -40.38 -19.53 -27.71
CA GLY A 19 -38.94 -19.19 -27.75
C GLY A 19 -38.46 -18.57 -29.09
N ILE A 20 -37.20 -18.06 -29.10
CA ILE A 20 -36.21 -18.01 -30.20
C ILE A 20 -36.48 -17.14 -31.48
N LEU A 21 -35.37 -16.60 -32.03
CA LEU A 21 -35.15 -15.75 -33.23
C LEU A 21 -35.82 -16.27 -34.53
N ALA A 22 -36.05 -15.51 -35.63
CA ALA A 22 -35.16 -14.53 -36.31
C ALA A 22 -35.87 -13.58 -37.35
N LEU A 23 -35.05 -12.81 -38.10
CA LEU A 23 -35.33 -11.89 -39.24
C LEU A 23 -35.71 -12.65 -40.56
N PRO A 24 -36.10 -12.04 -41.74
CA PRO A 24 -35.93 -10.63 -42.20
C PRO A 24 -37.05 -9.98 -43.11
N LEU A 25 -36.84 -8.70 -43.49
CA LEU A 25 -37.20 -7.96 -44.74
C LEU A 25 -38.66 -7.82 -45.31
N THR A 26 -39.23 -6.59 -45.20
CA THR A 26 -39.93 -5.70 -46.21
C THR A 26 -40.87 -6.24 -47.32
N PRO A 27 -41.89 -5.48 -47.86
CA PRO A 27 -42.46 -4.14 -47.55
C PRO A 27 -44.03 -4.23 -47.38
N PRO A 28 -45.00 -3.48 -47.99
CA PRO A 28 -45.11 -2.11 -48.57
C PRO A 28 -46.42 -1.26 -48.24
N THR A 29 -46.47 -0.02 -48.76
CA THR A 29 -47.64 0.82 -49.19
C THR A 29 -48.94 1.02 -48.36
N THR A 30 -49.08 2.21 -47.72
CA THR A 30 -50.04 3.35 -48.00
C THR A 30 -51.49 3.11 -48.50
N PRO A 31 -52.44 4.10 -48.34
CA PRO A 31 -52.68 5.11 -47.28
C PRO A 31 -54.18 5.38 -47.00
N VAL A 32 -54.53 6.38 -46.17
CA VAL A 32 -55.65 7.37 -46.32
C VAL A 32 -55.48 8.47 -45.24
N ALA A 33 -56.02 9.69 -45.44
CA ALA A 33 -55.58 10.89 -44.71
C ALA A 33 -56.70 11.82 -44.16
N ALA A 34 -56.37 12.53 -43.08
CA ALA A 34 -56.98 13.77 -42.56
C ALA A 34 -56.01 14.35 -41.49
N ALA A 35 -55.84 15.66 -41.25
CA ALA A 35 -56.19 16.87 -42.00
C ALA A 35 -55.11 17.95 -41.71
N ALA A 36 -55.09 19.06 -42.46
CA ALA A 36 -53.96 20.01 -42.41
C ALA A 36 -53.89 20.84 -41.12
N THR A 37 -52.67 20.96 -40.57
CA THR A 37 -52.28 21.92 -39.52
C THR A 37 -51.51 23.12 -40.10
N ALA A 38 -51.39 24.20 -39.33
CA ALA A 38 -50.69 25.41 -39.75
C ALA A 38 -49.17 25.20 -39.92
N PRO A 39 -48.48 25.98 -40.78
CA PRO A 39 -47.04 25.86 -40.96
C PRO A 39 -46.28 26.18 -39.68
N GLU A 40 -45.33 25.31 -39.34
CA GLU A 40 -44.39 25.47 -38.23
C GLU A 40 -43.42 26.63 -38.54
N ALA A 41 -43.03 27.39 -37.52
CA ALA A 41 -42.19 28.57 -37.72
C ALA A 41 -40.72 28.16 -37.93
N ALA A 42 -40.18 28.43 -39.12
CA ALA A 42 -38.83 28.02 -39.50
C ALA A 42 -37.75 28.54 -38.53
N THR A 43 -36.92 27.63 -38.01
CA THR A 43 -35.75 27.98 -37.21
C THR A 43 -34.64 28.54 -38.10
N SER A 44 -33.82 29.44 -37.57
CA SER A 44 -32.69 30.01 -38.31
C SER A 44 -31.50 30.33 -37.42
N ALA A 45 -30.31 30.30 -38.01
CA ALA A 45 -29.05 30.67 -37.39
C ALA A 45 -28.43 31.85 -38.13
N THR A 46 -28.19 32.98 -37.45
CA THR A 46 -27.39 34.08 -37.99
C THR A 46 -25.98 33.97 -37.43
N VAL A 47 -25.10 33.36 -38.22
CA VAL A 47 -23.71 33.09 -37.86
C VAL A 47 -22.86 34.28 -38.28
N PHE A 48 -22.22 34.93 -37.29
CA PHE A 48 -21.24 35.99 -37.43
C PHE A 48 -19.82 35.41 -37.27
N TYR A 49 -18.88 35.81 -38.11
CA TYR A 49 -17.49 35.36 -38.09
C TYR A 49 -16.51 36.55 -38.05
N TYR A 50 -15.51 36.46 -37.16
CA TYR A 50 -14.53 37.52 -36.95
C TYR A 50 -13.44 37.49 -38.02
N THR A 51 -13.26 38.60 -38.75
CA THR A 51 -12.40 38.64 -39.95
C THR A 51 -10.96 39.09 -39.65
N LYS A 52 -10.78 39.90 -38.60
CA LYS A 52 -9.54 40.67 -38.34
C LYS A 52 -8.29 39.81 -38.19
N THR A 53 -8.42 38.63 -37.59
CA THR A 53 -7.30 37.74 -37.23
C THR A 53 -6.91 36.77 -38.34
N LYS A 54 -7.74 36.57 -39.36
CA LYS A 54 -7.52 35.61 -40.45
C LYS A 54 -6.96 36.25 -41.73
N GLY A 55 -7.18 37.56 -41.92
CA GLY A 55 -6.65 38.31 -43.06
C GLY A 55 -7.25 37.90 -44.43
N TRP A 56 -8.38 37.19 -44.45
CA TRP A 56 -9.00 36.74 -45.69
C TRP A 56 -9.76 37.87 -46.40
N THR A 57 -9.67 37.92 -47.73
CA THR A 57 -10.39 38.91 -48.56
C THR A 57 -11.88 38.58 -48.72
N ASP A 58 -12.20 37.28 -48.70
CA ASP A 58 -13.53 36.71 -48.83
C ASP A 58 -13.74 35.70 -47.71
N HIS A 59 -15.00 35.50 -47.30
CA HIS A 59 -15.38 34.60 -46.23
C HIS A 59 -16.60 33.78 -46.65
N TYR A 60 -16.53 32.46 -46.46
CA TYR A 60 -17.60 31.53 -46.79
C TYR A 60 -17.92 30.64 -45.59
N LEU A 61 -19.22 30.42 -45.36
CA LEU A 61 -19.73 29.40 -44.45
C LEU A 61 -20.05 28.14 -45.28
N HIS A 62 -19.24 27.10 -45.11
CA HIS A 62 -19.58 25.74 -45.50
C HIS A 62 -20.30 25.10 -44.31
N TYR A 63 -21.47 24.50 -44.50
CA TYR A 63 -22.30 24.03 -43.39
C TYR A 63 -23.24 22.90 -43.79
N ALA A 64 -23.72 22.17 -42.79
CA ALA A 64 -24.86 21.26 -42.84
C ALA A 64 -25.77 21.50 -41.63
N PRO A 65 -27.07 21.80 -41.80
CA PRO A 65 -28.04 21.74 -40.70
C PRO A 65 -28.06 20.33 -40.08
N ASP A 66 -28.44 20.19 -38.81
CA ASP A 66 -28.41 18.89 -38.13
C ASP A 66 -29.21 17.80 -38.86
N GLY A 67 -28.56 16.67 -39.16
CA GLY A 67 -29.13 15.57 -39.95
C GLY A 67 -29.27 15.85 -41.46
N GLY A 68 -28.91 17.05 -41.92
CA GLY A 68 -28.90 17.47 -43.31
C GLY A 68 -27.61 17.11 -44.06
N THR A 69 -27.41 17.73 -45.23
CA THR A 69 -26.22 17.54 -46.07
C THR A 69 -25.40 18.82 -46.15
N TRP A 70 -24.07 18.67 -46.35
CA TRP A 70 -23.16 19.79 -46.49
C TRP A 70 -23.37 20.55 -47.80
N THR A 71 -23.31 21.88 -47.73
CA THR A 71 -23.27 22.76 -48.91
C THR A 71 -22.09 22.43 -49.83
N ALA A 72 -22.22 22.64 -51.14
CA ALA A 72 -21.09 22.44 -52.06
C ALA A 72 -19.96 23.44 -51.77
N VAL A 73 -18.71 22.95 -51.69
CA VAL A 73 -17.50 23.77 -51.49
C VAL A 73 -17.41 24.88 -52.54
N PRO A 74 -17.13 26.16 -52.18
CA PRO A 74 -16.68 26.67 -50.88
C PRO A 74 -17.79 26.96 -49.85
N GLY A 75 -19.05 26.63 -50.12
CA GLY A 75 -20.19 27.01 -49.28
C GLY A 75 -20.77 28.37 -49.66
N ALA A 76 -21.53 28.98 -48.75
CA ALA A 76 -22.23 30.24 -48.99
C ALA A 76 -21.38 31.44 -48.53
N ARG A 77 -21.23 32.46 -49.40
CA ARG A 77 -20.43 33.66 -49.12
C ARG A 77 -21.10 34.51 -48.03
N MET A 78 -20.37 34.78 -46.95
CA MET A 78 -20.83 35.63 -45.86
C MET A 78 -20.76 37.11 -46.29
N GLN A 79 -21.72 37.91 -45.83
CA GLN A 79 -21.80 39.35 -46.14
C GLN A 79 -21.23 40.19 -45.00
N ALA A 80 -20.76 41.41 -45.27
CA ALA A 80 -20.32 42.32 -44.21
C ALA A 80 -21.47 42.61 -43.22
N ALA A 81 -21.17 42.56 -41.92
CA ALA A 81 -22.16 42.74 -40.85
C ALA A 81 -21.93 44.05 -40.09
N CYS A 82 -20.72 44.24 -39.58
CA CYS A 82 -20.22 45.45 -38.93
C CYS A 82 -18.68 45.41 -38.92
N THR A 83 -18.02 46.39 -38.31
CA THR A 83 -16.55 46.46 -38.22
C THR A 83 -15.95 45.15 -37.70
N ASP A 84 -14.97 44.60 -38.43
CA ASP A 84 -14.33 43.29 -38.17
C ASP A 84 -15.23 42.03 -38.24
N TRP A 85 -16.51 42.12 -38.66
CA TRP A 85 -17.44 40.99 -38.71
C TRP A 85 -18.14 40.81 -40.06
N VAL A 86 -18.23 39.56 -40.52
CA VAL A 86 -19.17 39.12 -41.57
C VAL A 86 -20.27 38.25 -40.97
N LYS A 87 -21.42 38.11 -41.65
CA LYS A 87 -22.49 37.21 -41.25
C LYS A 87 -23.14 36.45 -42.41
N LEU A 88 -23.78 35.33 -42.08
CA LEU A 88 -24.76 34.67 -42.94
C LEU A 88 -25.94 34.22 -42.08
N THR A 89 -27.16 34.44 -42.55
CA THR A 89 -28.37 33.84 -41.97
C THR A 89 -28.71 32.57 -42.75
N VAL A 90 -28.76 31.45 -42.04
CA VAL A 90 -29.10 30.11 -42.54
C VAL A 90 -30.51 29.76 -42.06
N ASP A 91 -31.35 29.32 -42.99
CA ASP A 91 -32.61 28.64 -42.67
C ASP A 91 -32.31 27.19 -42.28
N LEU A 92 -32.80 26.76 -41.10
CA LEU A 92 -32.61 25.43 -40.54
C LEU A 92 -33.87 24.56 -40.70
N GLY A 93 -35.00 25.14 -41.12
CA GLY A 93 -36.30 24.46 -41.18
C GLY A 93 -36.79 24.03 -39.80
N SER A 94 -36.52 22.78 -39.44
CA SER A 94 -36.80 22.17 -38.13
C SER A 94 -35.55 21.72 -37.36
N ALA A 95 -34.36 21.83 -37.96
CA ALA A 95 -33.11 21.54 -37.27
C ALA A 95 -32.85 22.54 -36.14
N GLN A 96 -32.17 22.09 -35.08
CA GLN A 96 -31.91 22.88 -33.87
C GLN A 96 -30.55 23.59 -33.91
N GLY A 97 -29.66 23.15 -34.79
CA GLY A 97 -28.36 23.74 -35.08
C GLY A 97 -27.81 23.31 -36.45
N LEU A 98 -26.51 23.55 -36.64
CA LEU A 98 -25.75 23.25 -37.85
C LEU A 98 -24.28 22.97 -37.53
N LYS A 99 -23.70 21.98 -38.22
CA LYS A 99 -22.24 21.84 -38.33
C LYS A 99 -21.70 22.83 -39.36
N ALA A 100 -20.53 23.41 -39.10
CA ALA A 100 -19.95 24.45 -39.94
C ALA A 100 -18.43 24.44 -40.01
N ALA A 101 -17.89 24.91 -41.14
CA ALA A 101 -16.48 25.25 -41.33
C ALA A 101 -16.39 26.54 -42.17
N PHE A 102 -15.41 27.39 -41.85
CA PHE A 102 -15.21 28.67 -42.53
C PHE A 102 -14.06 28.56 -43.53
N ASN A 103 -14.11 29.27 -44.66
CA ASN A 103 -12.99 29.31 -45.59
C ASN A 103 -12.93 30.60 -46.42
N ASN A 104 -11.80 30.81 -47.11
CA ASN A 104 -11.52 31.99 -47.91
C ASN A 104 -11.92 31.90 -49.40
N GLY A 105 -12.68 30.87 -49.80
CA GLY A 105 -13.03 30.59 -51.19
C GLY A 105 -11.86 30.09 -52.07
N LYS A 106 -10.65 29.95 -51.51
CA LYS A 106 -9.40 29.60 -52.21
C LYS A 106 -8.67 28.42 -51.55
N GLY A 107 -9.40 27.59 -50.81
CA GLY A 107 -8.88 26.36 -50.20
C GLY A 107 -8.17 26.51 -48.85
N VAL A 108 -8.14 27.71 -48.25
CA VAL A 108 -7.69 27.88 -46.86
C VAL A 108 -8.91 27.84 -45.94
N TRP A 109 -8.87 26.94 -44.96
CA TRP A 109 -9.99 26.58 -44.08
C TRP A 109 -9.72 26.95 -42.62
N ASP A 110 -10.81 27.21 -41.89
CA ASP A 110 -10.91 27.07 -40.45
C ASP A 110 -12.02 26.07 -40.14
N ASN A 111 -11.60 24.87 -39.74
CA ASN A 111 -12.46 23.75 -39.34
C ASN A 111 -12.20 23.37 -37.87
N ASN A 112 -11.91 24.37 -37.02
CA ASN A 112 -11.74 24.18 -35.57
C ASN A 112 -10.69 23.11 -35.20
N GLY A 113 -9.56 23.11 -35.91
CA GLY A 113 -8.49 22.12 -35.73
C GLY A 113 -8.81 20.71 -36.24
N GLY A 114 -9.79 20.57 -37.15
CA GLY A 114 -10.18 19.28 -37.74
C GLY A 114 -11.39 18.61 -37.09
N GLN A 115 -12.18 19.35 -36.31
CA GLN A 115 -13.39 18.85 -35.62
C GLN A 115 -14.70 19.48 -36.14
N ASP A 116 -14.60 20.47 -37.03
CA ASP A 116 -15.66 21.41 -37.39
C ASP A 116 -16.22 22.21 -36.20
N TYR A 117 -17.07 23.18 -36.48
CA TYR A 117 -17.82 23.94 -35.50
C TYR A 117 -19.20 23.34 -35.29
N ASP A 118 -19.62 23.27 -34.03
CA ASP A 118 -20.98 22.94 -33.61
C ASP A 118 -21.71 24.23 -33.24
N LEU A 119 -22.72 24.62 -34.03
CA LEU A 119 -23.42 25.90 -33.90
C LEU A 119 -24.91 25.65 -33.66
N GLY A 120 -25.52 26.38 -32.73
CA GLY A 120 -26.97 26.27 -32.44
C GLY A 120 -27.85 27.05 -33.43
N ALA A 121 -29.02 27.46 -32.94
CA ALA A 121 -29.90 28.44 -33.61
C ALA A 121 -29.75 29.84 -32.99
N GLY A 122 -30.32 30.86 -33.66
CA GLY A 122 -30.27 32.26 -33.21
C GLY A 122 -29.02 33.01 -33.68
N SER A 123 -28.63 34.07 -32.96
CA SER A 123 -27.42 34.86 -33.29
C SER A 123 -26.19 34.24 -32.63
N ILE A 124 -25.18 33.92 -33.45
CA ILE A 124 -24.02 33.13 -33.04
C ILE A 124 -22.76 33.83 -33.54
N THR A 125 -21.79 34.05 -32.66
CA THR A 125 -20.46 34.57 -32.98
C THR A 125 -19.42 33.47 -32.94
N VAL A 126 -18.61 33.36 -33.99
CA VAL A 126 -17.39 32.56 -34.00
C VAL A 126 -16.18 33.49 -34.13
N LYS A 127 -15.27 33.41 -33.15
CA LYS A 127 -14.04 34.20 -33.10
C LYS A 127 -12.90 33.35 -32.57
N ASP A 128 -11.84 33.22 -33.38
CA ASP A 128 -10.56 32.61 -32.96
C ASP A 128 -10.69 31.21 -32.33
N GLY A 129 -11.64 30.40 -32.83
CA GLY A 129 -11.97 29.06 -32.30
C GLY A 129 -13.12 29.04 -31.28
N VAL A 130 -13.46 30.18 -30.67
CA VAL A 130 -14.51 30.28 -29.65
C VAL A 130 -15.88 30.53 -30.30
N VAL A 131 -16.88 29.75 -29.88
CA VAL A 131 -18.30 29.94 -30.23
C VAL A 131 -19.04 30.59 -29.05
N ALA A 132 -19.83 31.62 -29.31
CA ALA A 132 -20.73 32.24 -28.34
C ALA A 132 -22.06 32.63 -28.99
N HIS A 133 -23.13 32.78 -28.20
CA HIS A 133 -24.47 33.11 -28.71
C HIS A 133 -24.78 34.59 -28.49
N SER A 134 -24.42 35.42 -29.48
CA SER A 134 -24.58 36.87 -29.46
C SER A 134 -24.70 37.46 -30.87
N ASP A 135 -25.27 38.67 -30.98
CA ASP A 135 -25.10 39.53 -32.16
C ASP A 135 -24.01 40.58 -31.81
N PRO A 136 -22.85 40.59 -32.51
CA PRO A 136 -21.76 41.53 -32.25
C PRO A 136 -21.99 42.91 -32.89
N CYS A 137 -23.01 43.04 -33.72
CA CYS A 137 -23.41 44.26 -34.41
C CYS A 137 -24.65 44.92 -33.75
N ALA A 138 -25.33 44.21 -32.85
CA ALA A 138 -26.29 44.80 -31.93
C ALA A 138 -25.57 45.77 -30.99
N GLY A 139 -25.80 47.07 -31.18
CA GLY A 139 -25.21 48.11 -30.33
C GLY A 139 -25.53 47.88 -28.85
N SER A 140 -24.55 48.14 -27.98
CA SER A 140 -24.66 48.02 -26.53
C SER A 140 -25.54 49.14 -25.95
N GLY A 141 -26.85 49.09 -26.26
CA GLY A 141 -27.83 50.13 -25.97
C GLY A 141 -28.23 50.19 -24.50
N THR A 142 -27.31 50.66 -23.66
CA THR A 142 -27.62 51.09 -22.29
C THR A 142 -28.40 52.41 -22.34
N GLY A 143 -29.71 52.30 -22.55
CA GLY A 143 -30.63 53.42 -22.40
C GLY A 143 -30.59 53.97 -20.96
N PRO A 144 -30.89 55.27 -20.75
CA PRO A 144 -30.75 55.91 -19.44
C PRO A 144 -31.58 55.20 -18.37
N GLY A 145 -30.91 54.68 -17.34
CA GLY A 145 -31.50 53.89 -16.28
C GLY A 145 -30.46 53.21 -15.39
N ASN A 146 -30.92 52.28 -14.56
CA ASN A 146 -30.06 51.40 -13.76
C ASN A 146 -29.45 50.30 -14.63
N GLU A 147 -28.30 49.79 -14.20
CA GLU A 147 -27.61 48.65 -14.83
C GLU A 147 -27.30 47.56 -13.78
N ALA A 148 -27.21 46.31 -14.21
CA ALA A 148 -26.70 45.19 -13.42
C ALA A 148 -25.50 44.55 -14.14
N THR A 149 -24.40 44.35 -13.42
CA THR A 149 -23.24 43.58 -13.88
C THR A 149 -23.19 42.26 -13.12
N VAL A 150 -23.22 41.15 -13.84
CA VAL A 150 -23.38 39.80 -13.29
C VAL A 150 -22.14 38.98 -13.61
N TYR A 151 -21.51 38.43 -12.57
CA TYR A 151 -20.44 37.43 -12.68
C TYR A 151 -20.99 36.05 -12.29
N TYR A 152 -20.95 35.08 -13.18
CA TYR A 152 -21.48 33.72 -12.99
C TYR A 152 -20.35 32.69 -13.04
N SER A 153 -20.26 31.80 -12.04
CA SER A 153 -19.18 30.81 -11.98
C SER A 153 -19.61 29.45 -12.54
N THR A 154 -19.01 29.04 -13.67
CA THR A 154 -19.26 27.72 -14.27
C THR A 154 -18.33 26.61 -13.75
N GLN A 155 -17.39 26.94 -12.85
CA GLN A 155 -16.31 26.03 -12.41
C GLN A 155 -16.83 24.69 -11.85
N ALA A 156 -17.93 24.70 -11.09
CA ALA A 156 -18.55 23.49 -10.53
C ALA A 156 -19.48 22.75 -11.52
N LEU A 157 -19.81 23.37 -12.65
CA LEU A 157 -20.77 22.87 -13.65
C LEU A 157 -20.10 22.35 -14.93
N GLY A 158 -18.82 22.67 -15.14
CA GLY A 158 -18.06 22.29 -16.33
C GLY A 158 -18.47 23.01 -17.62
N TRP A 159 -19.31 24.05 -17.56
CA TRP A 159 -19.76 24.74 -18.77
C TRP A 159 -18.66 25.60 -19.39
N THR A 160 -18.46 25.42 -20.70
CA THR A 160 -17.54 26.16 -21.57
C THR A 160 -18.17 27.42 -22.20
N THR A 161 -19.45 27.67 -21.92
CA THR A 161 -20.27 28.79 -22.39
C THR A 161 -21.31 29.16 -21.33
N ALA A 162 -21.73 30.43 -21.27
CA ALA A 162 -22.85 30.87 -20.43
C ALA A 162 -23.68 31.96 -21.12
N ASN A 163 -25.00 31.90 -20.96
CA ASN A 163 -25.95 32.94 -21.33
C ASN A 163 -26.69 33.43 -20.08
N LEU A 164 -26.93 34.74 -19.99
CA LEU A 164 -27.83 35.37 -19.04
C LEU A 164 -29.21 35.55 -19.73
N HIS A 165 -30.17 34.71 -19.37
CA HIS A 165 -31.58 34.88 -19.72
C HIS A 165 -32.25 35.64 -18.56
N TYR A 166 -32.89 36.78 -18.83
CA TYR A 166 -33.33 37.68 -17.75
C TYR A 166 -34.60 38.48 -18.08
N ARG A 167 -35.21 39.01 -17.01
CA ARG A 167 -36.39 39.86 -17.03
C ARG A 167 -36.25 40.96 -15.95
N PRO A 168 -36.07 42.24 -16.32
CA PRO A 168 -36.16 43.35 -15.37
C PRO A 168 -37.49 43.33 -14.61
N ALA A 169 -37.52 43.80 -13.37
CA ALA A 169 -38.72 43.78 -12.54
C ALA A 169 -39.88 44.54 -13.21
N GLY A 170 -40.96 43.84 -13.54
CA GLY A 170 -42.13 44.36 -14.27
C GLY A 170 -42.01 44.36 -15.80
N GLY A 171 -40.87 43.93 -16.37
CA GLY A 171 -40.66 43.76 -17.81
C GLY A 171 -41.00 42.37 -18.35
N SER A 172 -40.54 42.09 -19.58
CA SER A 172 -40.62 40.77 -20.23
C SER A 172 -39.28 40.03 -20.14
N TRP A 173 -39.32 38.70 -20.30
CA TRP A 173 -38.10 37.90 -20.48
C TRP A 173 -37.44 38.18 -21.83
N THR A 174 -36.11 38.11 -21.87
CA THR A 174 -35.33 37.94 -23.10
C THR A 174 -35.81 36.73 -23.91
N ALA A 175 -35.65 36.72 -25.22
CA ALA A 175 -35.80 35.50 -26.01
C ALA A 175 -34.81 34.40 -25.53
N VAL A 176 -35.16 33.12 -25.69
CA VAL A 176 -34.25 31.98 -25.47
C VAL A 176 -33.17 31.98 -26.57
N PRO A 177 -31.88 31.70 -26.27
CA PRO A 177 -31.28 31.28 -24.99
C PRO A 177 -30.91 32.42 -24.04
N GLY A 178 -31.28 33.67 -24.32
CA GLY A 178 -30.92 34.85 -23.51
C GLY A 178 -29.81 35.66 -24.18
N THR A 179 -28.99 36.32 -23.37
CA THR A 179 -27.84 37.13 -23.83
C THR A 179 -26.52 36.46 -23.46
N GLY A 180 -25.67 36.18 -24.46
CA GLY A 180 -24.36 35.56 -24.24
C GLY A 180 -23.47 36.35 -23.28
N MET A 181 -22.94 35.66 -22.27
CA MET A 181 -21.94 36.19 -21.34
C MET A 181 -20.54 36.07 -21.95
N GLU A 182 -19.64 36.96 -21.56
CA GLU A 182 -18.23 36.93 -21.95
C GLU A 182 -17.37 36.25 -20.87
N ALA A 183 -16.26 35.61 -21.25
CA ALA A 183 -15.34 35.03 -20.26
C ALA A 183 -14.60 36.16 -19.52
N ALA A 184 -14.61 36.14 -18.19
CA ALA A 184 -14.04 37.21 -17.36
C ALA A 184 -12.66 36.82 -16.79
N CYS A 185 -12.58 35.63 -16.19
CA CYS A 185 -11.34 34.98 -15.75
C CYS A 185 -11.62 33.48 -15.54
N THR A 186 -10.61 32.72 -15.12
CA THR A 186 -10.72 31.25 -14.94
C THR A 186 -11.91 30.86 -14.06
N GLY A 187 -12.91 30.23 -14.69
CA GLY A 187 -14.13 29.76 -14.00
C GLY A 187 -15.22 30.81 -13.77
N TRP A 188 -15.11 32.01 -14.38
CA TRP A 188 -16.09 33.10 -14.26
C TRP A 188 -16.47 33.74 -15.61
N TRP A 189 -17.76 34.01 -15.77
CA TRP A 189 -18.39 34.65 -16.93
C TRP A 189 -19.05 35.96 -16.52
N LYS A 190 -19.03 36.97 -17.38
CA LYS A 190 -19.54 38.33 -17.11
C LYS A 190 -20.63 38.74 -18.10
N ARG A 191 -21.61 39.51 -17.63
CA ARG A 191 -22.51 40.30 -18.49
C ARG A 191 -22.98 41.56 -17.77
N THR A 192 -22.95 42.69 -18.45
CA THR A 192 -23.65 43.92 -18.03
C THR A 192 -24.93 44.08 -18.83
N VAL A 193 -26.03 44.44 -18.17
CA VAL A 193 -27.35 44.63 -18.77
C VAL A 193 -28.06 45.86 -18.19
N GLY A 194 -28.75 46.61 -19.07
CA GLY A 194 -29.63 47.71 -18.66
C GLY A 194 -30.96 47.20 -18.09
N LEU A 195 -31.42 47.83 -17.02
CA LEU A 195 -32.70 47.54 -16.34
C LEU A 195 -33.75 48.66 -16.53
N GLY A 196 -33.37 49.79 -17.13
CA GLY A 196 -34.25 50.96 -17.22
C GLY A 196 -34.53 51.53 -15.82
N SER A 197 -35.79 51.77 -15.48
CA SER A 197 -36.16 52.24 -14.13
C SER A 197 -36.18 51.13 -13.05
N ALA A 198 -36.09 49.85 -13.43
CA ALA A 198 -36.08 48.75 -12.46
C ALA A 198 -34.75 48.66 -11.70
N THR A 199 -34.79 48.32 -10.42
CA THR A 199 -33.60 48.14 -9.56
C THR A 199 -33.18 46.68 -9.39
N SER A 200 -33.86 45.76 -10.08
CA SER A 200 -33.57 44.33 -10.08
C SER A 200 -34.14 43.62 -11.32
N MET A 201 -33.70 42.38 -11.52
CA MET A 201 -34.20 41.44 -12.51
C MET A 201 -34.33 40.03 -11.93
N THR A 202 -35.28 39.27 -12.47
CA THR A 202 -35.28 37.80 -12.41
C THR A 202 -34.34 37.27 -13.51
N ALA A 203 -33.57 36.23 -13.23
CA ALA A 203 -32.59 35.67 -14.16
C ALA A 203 -32.44 34.15 -14.03
N ALA A 204 -32.09 33.51 -15.14
CA ALA A 204 -31.64 32.13 -15.21
C ALA A 204 -30.43 32.05 -16.16
N PHE A 205 -29.56 31.07 -15.93
CA PHE A 205 -28.37 30.84 -16.76
C PHE A 205 -28.52 29.57 -17.58
N ASN A 206 -27.85 29.48 -18.72
CA ASN A 206 -27.75 28.24 -19.50
C ASN A 206 -26.47 28.20 -20.32
N ASN A 207 -26.08 27.03 -20.80
CA ASN A 207 -24.90 26.84 -21.65
C ASN A 207 -25.15 27.11 -23.16
N GLY A 208 -26.37 27.49 -23.55
CA GLY A 208 -26.81 27.59 -24.95
C GLY A 208 -27.34 26.28 -25.54
N ASN A 209 -26.82 25.14 -25.09
CA ASN A 209 -27.15 23.80 -25.59
C ASN A 209 -28.22 23.12 -24.72
N GLY A 210 -29.24 23.89 -24.30
CA GLY A 210 -30.41 23.38 -23.58
C GLY A 210 -30.22 23.00 -22.10
N ILE A 211 -29.02 23.11 -21.52
CA ILE A 211 -28.79 22.87 -20.08
C ILE A 211 -28.92 24.19 -19.32
N TRP A 212 -29.83 24.22 -18.33
CA TRP A 212 -30.17 25.41 -17.55
C TRP A 212 -29.77 25.30 -16.08
N ASP A 213 -29.44 26.45 -15.50
CA ASP A 213 -29.44 26.72 -14.07
C ASP A 213 -30.47 27.83 -13.78
N ASN A 214 -31.59 27.41 -13.21
CA ASN A 214 -32.68 28.27 -12.75
C ASN A 214 -32.81 28.21 -11.22
N ASN A 215 -31.69 28.07 -10.49
CA ASN A 215 -31.67 28.03 -9.03
C ASN A 215 -32.65 26.97 -8.45
N ASN A 216 -32.54 25.72 -8.92
CA ASN A 216 -33.43 24.61 -8.57
C ASN A 216 -34.94 24.91 -8.82
N GLY A 217 -35.26 25.69 -9.85
CA GLY A 217 -36.64 26.06 -10.22
C GLY A 217 -37.19 27.33 -9.55
N ALA A 218 -36.36 28.09 -8.82
CA ALA A 218 -36.76 29.33 -8.14
C ALA A 218 -36.36 30.62 -8.88
N ASP A 219 -35.54 30.51 -9.93
CA ASP A 219 -34.77 31.59 -10.57
C ASP A 219 -33.83 32.35 -9.61
N TYR A 220 -32.96 33.17 -10.19
CA TYR A 220 -32.12 34.13 -9.47
C TYR A 220 -32.77 35.51 -9.44
N THR A 221 -32.65 36.22 -8.31
CA THR A 221 -32.99 37.65 -8.22
C THR A 221 -31.71 38.47 -8.10
N LEU A 222 -31.41 39.27 -9.11
CA LEU A 222 -30.18 40.06 -9.22
C LEU A 222 -30.53 41.55 -9.17
N LYS A 223 -29.73 42.34 -8.45
CA LYS A 223 -29.96 43.80 -8.28
C LYS A 223 -29.11 44.62 -9.25
N SER A 224 -29.45 45.89 -9.41
CA SER A 224 -28.56 46.86 -10.04
C SER A 224 -27.24 47.01 -9.27
N GLY A 225 -26.15 47.29 -9.98
CA GLY A 225 -24.78 47.17 -9.47
C GLY A 225 -24.13 45.82 -9.79
N THR A 226 -23.00 45.50 -9.16
CA THR A 226 -22.28 44.23 -9.37
C THR A 226 -22.84 43.11 -8.50
N SER A 227 -23.08 41.92 -9.08
CA SER A 227 -23.44 40.72 -8.34
C SER A 227 -22.61 39.52 -8.81
N THR A 228 -22.16 38.67 -7.88
CA THR A 228 -21.60 37.34 -8.20
C THR A 228 -22.64 36.25 -7.93
N VAL A 229 -22.60 35.19 -8.75
CA VAL A 229 -23.42 33.98 -8.61
C VAL A 229 -22.52 32.76 -8.69
N LYS A 230 -22.49 31.96 -7.62
CA LYS A 230 -21.67 30.75 -7.51
C LYS A 230 -22.38 29.74 -6.60
N ASN A 231 -22.44 28.47 -7.01
CA ASN A 231 -23.06 27.38 -6.26
C ASN A 231 -24.45 27.78 -5.70
N ASN A 232 -25.35 28.21 -6.60
CA ASN A 232 -26.71 28.69 -6.32
C ASN A 232 -26.81 29.91 -5.37
N THR A 233 -25.69 30.53 -4.98
CA THR A 233 -25.64 31.65 -4.05
C THR A 233 -25.39 32.96 -4.78
N VAL A 234 -26.27 33.94 -4.57
CA VAL A 234 -26.11 35.33 -5.07
C VAL A 234 -25.43 36.19 -4.01
N THR A 235 -24.35 36.88 -4.37
CA THR A 235 -23.76 37.96 -3.56
C THR A 235 -23.95 39.29 -4.28
N ALA A 236 -24.77 40.17 -3.72
CA ALA A 236 -24.98 41.52 -4.26
C ALA A 236 -23.91 42.50 -3.74
N ASN A 237 -23.56 43.51 -4.55
CA ASN A 237 -22.45 44.43 -4.34
C ASN A 237 -21.10 43.71 -4.15
N ALA A 238 -20.91 42.58 -4.82
CA ALA A 238 -19.69 41.80 -4.75
C ALA A 238 -18.50 42.58 -5.38
N PRO A 239 -17.28 42.45 -4.82
CA PRO A 239 -16.06 42.85 -5.53
C PRO A 239 -15.90 42.02 -6.81
N ASP A 240 -15.11 42.52 -7.76
CA ASP A 240 -14.82 41.79 -9.00
C ASP A 240 -14.02 40.51 -8.66
N PRO A 241 -14.55 39.29 -8.92
CA PRO A 241 -13.84 38.04 -8.64
C PRO A 241 -12.65 37.80 -9.59
N CYS A 242 -12.46 38.68 -10.57
CA CYS A 242 -11.34 38.70 -11.51
C CYS A 242 -10.40 39.90 -11.27
N ALA A 243 -10.55 40.61 -10.14
CA ALA A 243 -9.55 41.61 -9.72
C ALA A 243 -8.19 40.92 -9.50
N ALA A 244 -7.13 41.56 -9.98
CA ALA A 244 -5.77 41.15 -9.63
C ALA A 244 -5.44 41.67 -8.23
N GLU A 245 -5.17 40.76 -7.30
CA GLU A 245 -4.50 41.10 -6.04
C GLU A 245 -3.14 41.76 -6.34
N PRO A 246 -2.67 42.71 -5.51
CA PRO A 246 -1.35 43.29 -5.68
C PRO A 246 -0.28 42.20 -5.61
N PRO A 247 0.79 42.28 -6.42
CA PRO A 247 1.85 41.28 -6.40
C PRO A 247 2.54 41.31 -5.03
N ASP A 248 2.59 40.13 -4.41
CA ASP A 248 3.36 39.94 -3.17
C ASP A 248 4.85 40.20 -3.43
N THR A 249 5.43 41.03 -2.58
CA THR A 249 6.82 41.48 -2.61
C THR A 249 7.46 41.45 -1.21
N GLN A 250 6.74 40.96 -0.20
CA GLN A 250 7.31 40.76 1.12
C GLN A 250 8.04 39.42 1.13
N ALA A 251 9.22 39.39 1.76
CA ALA A 251 9.96 38.15 1.93
C ALA A 251 9.63 37.53 3.29
N PRO A 252 9.56 36.19 3.39
CA PRO A 252 9.39 35.50 4.65
C PRO A 252 10.40 35.93 5.71
N THR A 253 10.06 35.69 6.97
CA THR A 253 11.02 35.85 8.07
C THR A 253 12.19 34.84 7.95
N VAL A 254 13.28 35.14 8.65
CA VAL A 254 14.47 34.27 8.67
C VAL A 254 14.18 33.04 9.55
N PRO A 255 14.36 31.79 9.07
CA PRO A 255 14.18 30.59 9.88
C PRO A 255 15.04 30.63 11.15
N THR A 256 14.39 30.53 12.30
CA THR A 256 15.05 30.62 13.61
C THR A 256 15.27 29.25 14.25
N GLY A 257 16.13 29.20 15.28
CA GLY A 257 16.30 28.00 16.10
C GLY A 257 16.87 26.78 15.37
N VAL A 258 17.57 26.99 14.24
CA VAL A 258 18.15 25.90 13.43
C VAL A 258 19.13 25.08 14.27
N ARG A 259 18.98 23.76 14.21
CA ARG A 259 19.80 22.76 14.91
C ARG A 259 20.18 21.67 13.92
N ALA A 260 21.38 21.13 14.06
CA ALA A 260 21.83 19.95 13.36
C ALA A 260 22.29 18.92 14.40
N SER A 261 21.89 17.66 14.25
CA SER A 261 22.27 16.56 15.14
C SER A 261 22.68 15.34 14.32
N ALA A 262 23.89 14.84 14.57
CA ALA A 262 24.43 13.69 13.86
C ALA A 262 24.05 12.35 14.51
N THR A 263 23.92 11.30 13.72
CA THR A 263 23.85 9.91 14.17
C THR A 263 24.49 9.04 13.10
N GLY A 264 25.75 8.63 13.33
CA GLY A 264 26.59 8.06 12.27
C GLY A 264 26.80 9.05 11.12
N THR A 265 26.73 8.56 9.88
CA THR A 265 26.81 9.33 8.63
C THR A 265 25.47 9.89 8.15
N SER A 266 24.64 10.34 9.11
CA SER A 266 23.39 11.03 8.87
C SER A 266 23.28 12.22 9.82
N VAL A 267 22.70 13.32 9.36
CA VAL A 267 22.42 14.52 10.16
C VAL A 267 20.94 14.86 10.03
N VAL A 268 20.24 14.92 11.17
CA VAL A 268 18.89 15.48 11.23
C VAL A 268 19.03 16.98 11.50
N VAL A 269 18.57 17.80 10.57
CA VAL A 269 18.53 19.26 10.67
C VAL A 269 17.09 19.67 10.95
N THR A 270 16.85 20.47 11.99
CA THR A 270 15.52 20.98 12.35
C THR A 270 15.55 22.49 12.53
N TRP A 271 14.43 23.17 12.28
CA TRP A 271 14.30 24.61 12.50
C TRP A 271 12.88 24.98 12.94
N ASN A 272 12.71 26.21 13.43
CA ASN A 272 11.40 26.80 13.62
C ASN A 272 10.86 27.22 12.24
N ALA A 273 9.55 27.08 12.02
CA ALA A 273 8.90 27.68 10.86
C ALA A 273 9.17 29.21 10.81
N ALA A 274 9.21 29.74 9.59
CA ALA A 274 9.20 31.17 9.34
C ALA A 274 7.74 31.64 9.13
N ASP A 275 7.43 32.79 9.70
CA ASP A 275 6.20 33.55 9.43
C ASP A 275 6.34 34.36 8.14
N ASP A 276 5.22 34.58 7.46
CA ASP A 276 5.06 35.31 6.20
C ASP A 276 3.57 35.74 6.05
N ASP A 277 3.25 36.75 5.24
CA ASP A 277 1.88 37.26 5.08
C ASP A 277 1.05 36.59 3.97
N THR A 278 1.66 35.94 2.97
CA THR A 278 0.93 35.06 2.03
C THR A 278 1.17 33.57 2.30
N GLY A 279 2.34 33.22 2.83
CA GLY A 279 2.64 31.94 3.47
C GLY A 279 3.82 31.20 2.87
N VAL A 280 4.72 30.72 3.73
CA VAL A 280 5.92 29.94 3.34
C VAL A 280 5.52 28.61 2.69
N THR A 281 5.90 28.43 1.43
CA THR A 281 5.63 27.20 0.65
C THR A 281 6.73 26.16 0.83
N ARG A 282 7.98 26.60 0.97
CA ARG A 282 9.18 25.74 1.09
C ARG A 282 10.31 26.42 1.86
N TYR A 283 11.24 25.60 2.31
CA TYR A 283 12.51 26.00 2.88
C TYR A 283 13.66 25.53 1.99
N GLN A 284 14.61 26.40 1.72
CA GLN A 284 15.84 26.06 1.02
C GLN A 284 16.96 25.83 2.03
N VAL A 285 17.36 24.57 2.21
CA VAL A 285 18.48 24.20 3.07
C VAL A 285 19.75 24.22 2.24
N THR A 286 20.75 25.01 2.65
CA THR A 286 22.11 24.96 2.11
C THR A 286 23.00 24.20 3.08
N ARG A 287 23.54 23.07 2.64
CA ARG A 287 24.58 22.31 3.35
C ARG A 287 25.95 22.73 2.83
N THR A 288 26.90 22.88 3.74
CA THR A 288 28.31 23.16 3.45
C THR A 288 29.21 22.21 4.26
N GLY A 289 30.02 21.40 3.58
CA GLY A 289 30.90 20.42 4.22
C GLY A 289 31.17 19.21 3.33
N GLY A 290 32.24 18.47 3.67
CA GLY A 290 32.72 17.33 2.89
C GLY A 290 33.25 17.69 1.49
N THR A 291 33.57 16.67 0.71
CA THR A 291 34.12 16.79 -0.65
C THR A 291 33.11 17.29 -1.69
N GLU A 292 31.81 17.07 -1.46
CA GLU A 292 30.73 17.66 -2.27
C GLU A 292 30.57 19.18 -2.08
N GLY A 293 31.22 19.77 -1.06
CA GLY A 293 31.28 21.21 -0.84
C GLY A 293 29.94 21.81 -0.42
N SER A 294 29.28 22.53 -1.34
CA SER A 294 28.03 23.24 -1.10
C SER A 294 26.88 22.59 -1.87
N THR A 295 25.89 22.04 -1.18
CA THR A 295 24.66 21.52 -1.80
C THR A 295 23.44 22.26 -1.30
N VAL A 296 22.41 22.34 -2.15
CA VAL A 296 21.16 23.06 -1.87
C VAL A 296 19.99 22.08 -2.04
N THR A 297 19.05 22.08 -1.10
CA THR A 297 17.91 21.18 -1.07
C THR A 297 16.66 21.91 -0.60
N ASP A 298 15.66 22.00 -1.48
CA ASP A 298 14.35 22.54 -1.13
C ASP A 298 13.49 21.47 -0.44
N VAL A 299 12.83 21.83 0.66
CA VAL A 299 11.90 20.96 1.41
C VAL A 299 10.64 21.70 1.85
N THR A 300 9.50 21.02 1.91
CA THR A 300 8.17 21.53 2.35
C THR A 300 7.92 21.35 3.86
N SER A 301 9.01 21.20 4.63
CA SER A 301 9.10 20.56 5.94
C SER A 301 10.06 21.35 6.82
N THR A 302 9.86 21.41 8.14
CA THR A 302 10.77 22.09 9.08
C THR A 302 11.90 21.18 9.60
N VAL A 303 12.05 20.01 8.95
CA VAL A 303 13.13 19.05 9.15
C VAL A 303 13.66 18.54 7.82
N LEU A 304 14.98 18.33 7.77
CA LEU A 304 15.69 17.55 6.76
C LEU A 304 16.42 16.39 7.46
N SER A 305 16.20 15.16 6.98
CA SER A 305 17.04 14.02 7.34
C SER A 305 18.06 13.82 6.22
N ASP A 306 19.24 14.41 6.38
CA ASP A 306 20.36 14.28 5.46
C ASP A 306 21.13 12.99 5.79
N THR A 307 21.45 12.16 4.78
CA THR A 307 21.92 10.78 5.00
C THR A 307 22.93 10.34 3.94
N GLY A 308 23.87 9.46 4.31
CA GLY A 308 24.90 8.97 3.39
C GLY A 308 26.14 9.87 3.32
N LEU A 309 26.28 10.76 4.30
CA LEU A 309 27.35 11.74 4.44
C LEU A 309 28.73 11.10 4.66
N GLU A 310 29.79 11.88 4.54
CA GLU A 310 31.13 11.50 4.94
C GLU A 310 31.22 11.35 6.47
N GLU A 311 32.25 10.66 6.95
CA GLU A 311 32.41 10.36 8.38
C GLU A 311 33.38 11.26 9.11
N ASN A 312 33.07 11.57 10.37
CA ASN A 312 33.86 12.49 11.20
C ASN A 312 33.99 13.90 10.56
N THR A 313 33.10 14.23 9.62
CA THR A 313 33.10 15.44 8.80
C THR A 313 32.12 16.44 9.39
N ALA A 314 32.56 17.69 9.55
CA ALA A 314 31.70 18.79 9.96
C ALA A 314 30.85 19.28 8.77
N TYR A 315 29.53 19.17 8.92
CA TYR A 315 28.55 19.73 7.99
C TYR A 315 27.82 20.88 8.64
N THR A 316 27.80 22.02 7.96
CA THR A 316 27.18 23.27 8.39
C THR A 316 25.99 23.59 7.51
N TYR A 317 24.83 23.80 8.13
CA TYR A 317 23.56 24.00 7.46
C TYR A 317 23.04 25.42 7.73
N THR A 318 22.56 26.09 6.68
CA THR A 318 21.72 27.29 6.79
C THR A 318 20.40 27.07 6.06
N VAL A 319 19.36 27.78 6.46
CA VAL A 319 18.00 27.63 5.92
C VAL A 319 17.46 28.99 5.52
N LYS A 320 16.81 29.06 4.36
CA LYS A 320 15.96 30.19 3.94
C LYS A 320 14.52 29.73 3.83
N ALA A 321 13.57 30.64 3.97
CA ALA A 321 12.16 30.40 3.68
C ALA A 321 11.78 31.09 2.35
N LEU A 322 10.83 30.49 1.62
CA LEU A 322 10.30 30.99 0.35
C LEU A 322 8.77 30.86 0.33
N ASP A 323 8.09 31.90 -0.12
CA ASP A 323 6.62 32.00 -0.28
C ASP A 323 6.12 31.41 -1.63
N ALA A 324 4.94 31.83 -2.09
CA ALA A 324 4.34 31.44 -3.36
C ALA A 324 4.68 32.37 -4.56
N ALA A 325 5.03 33.63 -4.31
CA ALA A 325 5.48 34.59 -5.31
C ALA A 325 6.96 34.41 -5.70
N GLY A 326 7.74 33.76 -4.83
CA GLY A 326 9.16 33.49 -4.97
C GLY A 326 10.07 34.43 -4.17
N ASN A 327 9.52 35.29 -3.29
CA ASN A 327 10.38 36.06 -2.40
C ASN A 327 11.07 35.09 -1.42
N THR A 328 12.26 35.48 -0.95
CA THR A 328 13.20 34.57 -0.30
C THR A 328 13.85 35.26 0.87
N SER A 329 13.76 34.66 2.05
CA SER A 329 14.32 35.24 3.27
C SER A 329 15.85 35.17 3.31
N ALA A 330 16.45 36.00 4.17
CA ALA A 330 17.87 35.90 4.45
C ALA A 330 18.19 34.54 5.11
N ALA A 331 19.42 34.06 4.92
CA ALA A 331 19.84 32.78 5.48
C ALA A 331 19.83 32.81 7.02
N SER A 332 19.40 31.71 7.62
CA SER A 332 19.43 31.49 9.06
C SER A 332 20.83 31.62 9.66
N ALA A 333 20.90 31.72 10.99
CA ALA A 333 22.09 31.32 11.72
C ALA A 333 22.51 29.89 11.32
N ALA A 334 23.82 29.66 11.23
CA ALA A 334 24.38 28.39 10.79
C ALA A 334 24.34 27.35 11.92
N ALA A 335 23.89 26.13 11.62
CA ALA A 335 23.89 25.00 12.53
C ALA A 335 24.88 23.93 12.03
N THR A 336 25.89 23.60 12.84
CA THR A 336 26.92 22.63 12.49
C THR A 336 26.76 21.33 13.27
N ALA A 337 26.84 20.20 12.57
CA ALA A 337 26.98 18.87 13.16
C ALA A 337 28.19 18.17 12.56
N THR A 338 28.98 17.50 13.39
CA THR A 338 30.04 16.58 12.91
C THR A 338 29.45 15.18 12.86
N THR A 339 29.51 14.52 11.71
CA THR A 339 29.06 13.13 11.57
C THR A 339 29.87 12.21 12.49
N GLY A 340 29.25 11.11 12.93
CA GLY A 340 30.00 10.04 13.56
C GLY A 340 30.90 9.31 12.55
N LYS A 341 31.57 8.25 13.01
CA LYS A 341 32.15 7.27 12.09
C LYS A 341 31.08 6.73 11.14
N LYS A 342 31.49 6.40 9.92
CA LYS A 342 30.68 5.60 9.00
C LYS A 342 30.52 4.24 9.67
N PRO A 343 29.29 3.71 9.82
CA PRO A 343 29.13 2.28 10.02
C PRO A 343 29.90 1.63 8.87
N PRO A 344 30.99 0.88 9.14
CA PRO A 344 31.93 0.48 8.10
C PRO A 344 31.14 -0.21 7.00
N THR A 345 31.35 0.21 5.74
CA THR A 345 30.59 -0.31 4.58
C THR A 345 30.50 -1.83 4.73
N PRO A 346 29.29 -2.40 4.91
CA PRO A 346 29.14 -3.75 5.44
C PRO A 346 30.05 -4.72 4.69
N ALA A 347 30.97 -5.34 5.42
CA ALA A 347 31.87 -6.33 4.82
C ALA A 347 30.99 -7.40 4.19
N PRO A 348 31.16 -7.75 2.89
CA PRO A 348 30.25 -8.66 2.20
C PRO A 348 29.98 -9.93 3.01
N GLY A 349 28.71 -10.12 3.37
CA GLY A 349 28.28 -11.13 4.34
C GLY A 349 28.47 -10.79 5.82
N ALA A 350 28.20 -9.55 6.25
CA ALA A 350 28.13 -9.16 7.66
C ALA A 350 26.91 -8.24 7.94
N PRO A 351 26.13 -8.50 9.01
CA PRO A 351 24.86 -7.81 9.28
C PRO A 351 25.04 -6.33 9.66
N LEU A 352 24.00 -5.52 9.44
CA LEU A 352 24.00 -4.08 9.69
C LEU A 352 24.06 -3.69 11.18
N GLY A 353 23.70 -4.61 12.09
CA GLY A 353 23.92 -4.45 13.53
C GLY A 353 23.19 -3.30 14.23
N THR A 354 22.16 -2.71 13.62
CA THR A 354 21.33 -1.65 14.23
C THR A 354 20.14 -2.20 15.02
N ASP A 355 19.61 -1.45 15.99
CA ASP A 355 18.38 -1.82 16.71
C ASP A 355 17.20 -2.06 15.75
N PRO A 356 16.58 -3.26 15.72
CA PRO A 356 15.53 -3.61 14.75
C PRO A 356 14.25 -2.78 14.88
N ARG A 357 13.98 -2.14 16.03
CA ARG A 357 12.76 -1.32 16.23
C ARG A 357 12.77 -0.03 15.41
N LYS A 358 13.94 0.36 14.90
CA LYS A 358 14.14 1.46 13.96
C LYS A 358 13.68 1.14 12.54
N ASP A 359 13.53 -0.15 12.21
CA ASP A 359 13.46 -0.67 10.84
C ASP A 359 12.10 -1.33 10.55
N PRO A 360 11.10 -0.59 10.03
CA PRO A 360 9.90 -1.17 9.44
C PRO A 360 10.23 -2.25 8.40
N ILE A 361 9.45 -3.34 8.44
CA ILE A 361 9.69 -4.57 7.66
C ILE A 361 8.72 -4.64 6.47
N TYR A 362 9.24 -4.92 5.29
CA TYR A 362 8.44 -5.32 4.13
C TYR A 362 8.52 -6.85 3.96
N PHE A 363 7.39 -7.55 4.02
CA PHE A 363 7.33 -9.01 3.94
C PHE A 363 6.99 -9.47 2.51
N VAL A 364 7.91 -10.24 1.93
CA VAL A 364 7.95 -10.61 0.51
C VAL A 364 7.93 -12.12 0.34
N MET A 365 6.98 -12.64 -0.44
CA MET A 365 7.12 -13.97 -1.02
C MET A 365 8.02 -13.88 -2.25
N THR A 366 9.29 -14.30 -2.11
CA THR A 366 10.32 -14.13 -3.14
C THR A 366 9.87 -14.68 -4.50
N ALA A 367 9.37 -15.92 -4.50
CA ALA A 367 8.84 -16.63 -5.67
C ALA A 367 7.69 -15.91 -6.42
N ARG A 368 7.09 -14.87 -5.83
CA ARG A 368 5.90 -14.16 -6.33
C ARG A 368 6.12 -12.65 -6.52
N PHE A 369 7.28 -12.11 -6.18
CA PHE A 369 7.46 -10.65 -6.09
C PHE A 369 7.83 -9.98 -7.43
N ASN A 370 8.95 -10.34 -8.04
CA ASN A 370 9.40 -9.82 -9.33
C ASN A 370 10.29 -10.86 -10.04
N ASP A 371 9.99 -11.14 -11.31
CA ASP A 371 10.76 -11.98 -12.24
C ASP A 371 12.00 -11.22 -12.71
N GLY A 372 13.19 -11.62 -12.26
CA GLY A 372 14.47 -11.09 -12.74
C GLY A 372 15.09 -11.96 -13.84
N ASP A 373 15.01 -13.28 -13.72
CA ASP A 373 15.56 -14.25 -14.68
C ASP A 373 14.59 -15.40 -14.95
N SER A 374 13.58 -15.15 -15.78
CA SER A 374 12.63 -16.15 -16.27
C SER A 374 13.19 -17.49 -16.81
N SER A 375 14.52 -17.64 -16.99
CA SER A 375 15.13 -18.95 -17.24
C SER A 375 15.08 -19.89 -16.02
N ASN A 376 14.95 -19.36 -14.79
CA ASN A 376 14.77 -20.10 -13.55
C ASN A 376 13.29 -20.38 -13.20
N ASN A 377 12.32 -19.81 -13.93
CA ASN A 377 10.88 -20.00 -13.70
C ASN A 377 10.48 -21.49 -13.77
N ARG A 378 9.83 -22.02 -12.74
CA ARG A 378 9.41 -23.44 -12.67
C ARG A 378 8.00 -23.61 -12.11
N GLY A 379 7.29 -24.59 -12.67
CA GLY A 379 6.09 -25.19 -12.08
C GLY A 379 6.44 -26.46 -11.32
N GLY A 380 5.70 -26.75 -10.25
CA GLY A 380 5.67 -28.06 -9.58
C GLY A 380 4.68 -29.03 -10.23
N SER A 381 4.49 -30.22 -9.65
CA SER A 381 3.57 -31.24 -10.17
C SER A 381 2.13 -30.75 -10.32
N GLN A 382 1.69 -29.86 -9.43
CA GLN A 382 0.33 -29.33 -9.42
C GLN A 382 0.16 -28.11 -10.35
N HIS A 383 1.18 -27.71 -11.12
CA HIS A 383 1.14 -26.54 -12.00
C HIS A 383 0.02 -26.61 -13.07
N VAL A 384 -0.32 -27.81 -13.55
CA VAL A 384 -1.49 -28.01 -14.43
C VAL A 384 -2.80 -28.06 -13.63
N ARG A 385 -2.85 -28.83 -12.52
CA ARG A 385 -4.06 -29.03 -11.68
C ARG A 385 -4.62 -27.72 -11.10
N SER A 386 -3.73 -26.88 -10.59
CA SER A 386 -4.05 -25.54 -10.06
C SER A 386 -4.56 -24.59 -11.15
N GLY A 387 -4.34 -24.89 -12.43
CA GLY A 387 -4.60 -23.96 -13.53
C GLY A 387 -3.52 -22.89 -13.72
N ASN A 388 -2.43 -22.93 -12.95
CA ASN A 388 -1.27 -22.04 -13.11
C ASN A 388 -0.71 -22.06 -14.55
N ALA A 389 -0.61 -23.26 -15.14
CA ALA A 389 -0.21 -23.45 -16.54
C ALA A 389 -1.13 -22.72 -17.54
N ALA A 390 -2.45 -22.76 -17.32
CA ALA A 390 -3.44 -22.09 -18.17
C ALA A 390 -3.45 -20.56 -18.02
N ASN A 391 -2.80 -20.02 -16.97
CA ASN A 391 -2.64 -18.59 -16.72
C ASN A 391 -1.22 -18.08 -17.07
N ASN A 392 -0.33 -18.96 -17.55
CA ASN A 392 1.10 -18.66 -17.76
C ASN A 392 1.79 -18.06 -16.50
N ASP A 393 1.38 -18.52 -15.32
CA ASP A 393 1.86 -18.04 -14.02
C ASP A 393 2.60 -19.18 -13.30
N PRO A 394 3.90 -19.42 -13.60
CA PRO A 394 4.68 -20.44 -12.91
C PRO A 394 4.75 -20.16 -11.40
N MET A 395 4.94 -21.22 -10.63
CA MET A 395 4.87 -21.15 -9.17
C MET A 395 6.09 -20.43 -8.60
N PHE A 396 7.28 -20.81 -9.08
CA PHE A 396 8.47 -19.98 -9.02
C PHE A 396 8.45 -19.05 -10.24
N ARG A 397 8.22 -17.76 -9.99
CA ARG A 397 8.22 -16.68 -11.00
C ARG A 397 9.08 -15.48 -10.60
N GLY A 398 9.32 -15.30 -9.30
CA GLY A 398 10.22 -14.27 -8.78
C GLY A 398 11.45 -14.87 -8.11
N ASP A 399 12.53 -14.10 -8.11
CA ASP A 399 13.86 -14.57 -7.72
C ASP A 399 14.65 -13.48 -6.98
N PHE A 400 15.88 -13.79 -6.55
CA PHE A 400 16.74 -12.83 -5.86
C PHE A 400 17.17 -11.68 -6.77
N LYS A 401 17.37 -11.92 -8.07
CA LYS A 401 17.68 -10.87 -9.04
C LYS A 401 16.56 -9.83 -9.11
N GLY A 402 15.33 -10.29 -9.28
CA GLY A 402 14.15 -9.45 -9.30
C GLY A 402 13.88 -8.74 -7.97
N LEU A 403 14.24 -9.34 -6.84
CA LEU A 403 14.20 -8.64 -5.55
C LEU A 403 15.28 -7.54 -5.47
N VAL A 404 16.52 -7.81 -5.92
CA VAL A 404 17.62 -6.83 -5.99
C VAL A 404 17.25 -5.62 -6.85
N GLU A 405 16.67 -5.86 -8.05
CA GLU A 405 16.16 -4.83 -8.96
C GLU A 405 15.05 -3.95 -8.34
N ARG A 406 14.40 -4.42 -7.26
CA ARG A 406 13.26 -3.75 -6.61
C ARG A 406 13.54 -3.30 -5.18
N LEU A 407 14.77 -3.41 -4.68
CA LEU A 407 15.15 -2.84 -3.38
C LEU A 407 14.89 -1.32 -3.30
N ASP A 408 15.05 -0.58 -4.40
CA ASP A 408 14.73 0.85 -4.44
C ASP A 408 13.22 1.14 -4.42
N TYR A 409 12.35 0.22 -4.84
CA TYR A 409 10.90 0.35 -4.61
C TYR A 409 10.60 0.26 -3.11
N ILE A 410 11.12 -0.77 -2.44
CA ILE A 410 10.92 -1.02 -1.01
C ILE A 410 11.49 0.14 -0.16
N LYS A 411 12.67 0.65 -0.55
CA LYS A 411 13.28 1.84 0.04
C LYS A 411 12.46 3.11 -0.22
N ALA A 412 11.91 3.27 -1.43
CA ALA A 412 11.03 4.39 -1.76
C ALA A 412 9.68 4.36 -1.01
N LEU A 413 9.14 3.18 -0.66
CA LEU A 413 8.02 3.06 0.30
C LEU A 413 8.44 3.46 1.71
N GLY A 414 9.69 3.17 2.08
CA GLY A 414 10.34 3.63 3.31
C GLY A 414 10.67 2.57 4.34
N PHE A 415 10.68 1.28 3.95
CA PHE A 415 11.13 0.18 4.79
C PHE A 415 12.66 0.07 4.79
N SER A 416 13.26 -0.35 5.92
CA SER A 416 14.71 -0.64 6.04
C SER A 416 15.00 -2.06 6.51
N ALA A 417 13.99 -2.94 6.47
CA ALA A 417 14.17 -4.38 6.56
C ALA A 417 13.26 -5.08 5.54
N VAL A 418 13.73 -6.19 5.00
CA VAL A 418 12.95 -7.11 4.16
C VAL A 418 12.90 -8.47 4.85
N TRP A 419 11.70 -8.97 5.12
CA TRP A 419 11.50 -10.38 5.47
C TRP A 419 11.20 -11.14 4.18
N ILE A 420 11.99 -12.18 3.89
CA ILE A 420 11.81 -13.05 2.72
C ILE A 420 11.44 -14.47 3.15
N THR A 421 10.60 -15.15 2.37
CA THR A 421 10.28 -16.59 2.52
C THR A 421 11.53 -17.48 2.52
N PRO A 422 11.47 -18.73 3.04
CA PRO A 422 12.66 -19.54 3.26
C PRO A 422 13.43 -19.84 1.98
N VAL A 423 14.77 -19.82 2.08
CA VAL A 423 15.69 -19.89 0.93
C VAL A 423 16.34 -21.27 0.74
N VAL A 424 16.08 -22.23 1.63
CA VAL A 424 16.60 -23.61 1.54
C VAL A 424 16.00 -24.35 0.34
N LEU A 425 16.76 -25.25 -0.29
CA LEU A 425 16.25 -26.07 -1.40
C LEU A 425 15.03 -26.87 -0.94
N ASN A 426 13.89 -26.56 -1.56
CA ASN A 426 12.57 -27.12 -1.29
C ASN A 426 12.28 -28.36 -2.16
N ARG A 427 11.36 -29.22 -1.73
CA ARG A 427 10.91 -30.39 -2.52
C ARG A 427 9.51 -30.86 -2.12
N SER A 428 8.46 -30.34 -2.74
CA SER A 428 7.12 -30.94 -2.65
C SER A 428 6.33 -30.69 -3.95
N ASP A 429 5.09 -31.19 -3.98
CA ASP A 429 4.14 -31.03 -5.08
C ASP A 429 3.82 -29.56 -5.41
N TYR A 430 3.86 -28.68 -4.40
CA TYR A 430 3.46 -27.27 -4.49
C TYR A 430 4.28 -26.35 -3.59
N ASP A 431 5.60 -26.24 -3.82
CA ASP A 431 6.60 -25.82 -2.83
C ASP A 431 7.17 -24.39 -2.95
N PHE A 432 6.58 -23.51 -3.77
CA PHE A 432 7.07 -22.14 -4.04
C PHE A 432 7.12 -21.19 -2.83
N HIS A 433 6.49 -21.57 -1.72
CA HIS A 433 6.43 -20.77 -0.49
C HIS A 433 7.62 -21.03 0.46
N GLY A 434 8.48 -22.01 0.18
CA GLY A 434 9.74 -22.24 0.89
C GLY A 434 9.66 -23.14 2.14
N TYR A 435 8.46 -23.50 2.62
CA TYR A 435 8.28 -24.28 3.85
C TYR A 435 8.49 -25.80 3.71
N HIS A 436 8.74 -26.31 2.51
CA HIS A 436 8.95 -27.74 2.21
C HIS A 436 10.44 -28.06 2.04
N GLY A 437 11.27 -27.66 3.01
CA GLY A 437 12.73 -27.81 2.97
C GLY A 437 13.19 -29.27 2.79
N TYR A 438 14.21 -29.48 1.96
CA TYR A 438 14.78 -30.79 1.64
C TYR A 438 16.30 -30.84 1.79
N ASP A 439 17.03 -29.82 1.33
CA ASP A 439 18.46 -29.67 1.58
C ASP A 439 18.72 -28.32 2.27
N PHE A 440 18.80 -28.38 3.59
CA PHE A 440 18.93 -27.20 4.45
C PHE A 440 20.33 -26.56 4.38
N TYR A 441 21.29 -27.17 3.67
CA TYR A 441 22.64 -26.62 3.44
C TYR A 441 22.80 -25.99 2.05
N LYS A 442 21.78 -26.06 1.20
CA LYS A 442 21.77 -25.56 -0.18
C LYS A 442 20.66 -24.52 -0.37
N VAL A 443 20.98 -23.42 -1.07
CA VAL A 443 19.98 -22.43 -1.51
C VAL A 443 19.16 -23.03 -2.66
N ASP A 444 17.86 -22.72 -2.73
CA ASP A 444 17.02 -23.20 -3.82
C ASP A 444 17.43 -22.56 -5.16
N ALA A 445 17.88 -23.37 -6.11
CA ALA A 445 18.38 -22.90 -7.41
C ALA A 445 17.27 -22.29 -8.29
N ARG A 446 15.99 -22.43 -7.91
CA ARG A 446 14.85 -21.73 -8.53
C ARG A 446 14.72 -20.27 -8.09
N LEU A 447 15.51 -19.81 -7.11
CA LEU A 447 15.54 -18.42 -6.61
C LEU A 447 16.84 -17.68 -6.97
N GLU A 448 17.88 -18.38 -7.43
CA GLU A 448 19.15 -17.77 -7.82
C GLU A 448 19.21 -17.50 -9.34
N SER A 449 20.02 -16.52 -9.73
CA SER A 449 20.28 -16.17 -11.13
C SER A 449 21.78 -15.90 -11.34
N ALA A 450 22.24 -15.88 -12.58
CA ALA A 450 23.63 -15.53 -12.88
C ALA A 450 23.95 -14.09 -12.43
N GLY A 451 24.82 -13.93 -11.42
CA GLY A 451 25.15 -12.64 -10.80
C GLY A 451 24.14 -12.16 -9.74
N ALA A 452 23.22 -13.03 -9.30
CA ALA A 452 22.28 -12.78 -8.22
C ALA A 452 22.07 -14.05 -7.37
N SER A 453 23.10 -14.43 -6.63
CA SER A 453 23.00 -15.43 -5.56
C SER A 453 22.28 -14.85 -4.33
N TYR A 454 21.96 -15.70 -3.35
CA TYR A 454 21.45 -15.21 -2.08
C TYR A 454 22.42 -14.27 -1.35
N GLN A 455 23.74 -14.47 -1.52
CA GLN A 455 24.75 -13.58 -0.95
C GLN A 455 24.72 -12.19 -1.60
N ASP A 456 24.45 -12.11 -2.91
CA ASP A 456 24.36 -10.85 -3.64
C ASP A 456 23.12 -10.04 -3.24
N LEU A 457 22.00 -10.70 -2.94
CA LEU A 457 20.83 -10.05 -2.35
C LEU A 457 21.14 -9.42 -0.99
N ILE A 458 21.78 -10.16 -0.08
CA ILE A 458 22.20 -9.63 1.24
C ILE A 458 23.10 -8.40 1.04
N ASN A 459 24.14 -8.53 0.22
CA ASN A 459 25.09 -7.45 -0.07
C ASN A 459 24.40 -6.21 -0.68
N ALA A 460 23.45 -6.39 -1.61
CA ALA A 460 22.73 -5.31 -2.26
C ALA A 460 21.74 -4.60 -1.32
N ALA A 461 21.07 -5.34 -0.44
CA ALA A 461 20.21 -4.77 0.60
C ALA A 461 21.05 -3.97 1.60
N HIS A 462 22.15 -4.55 2.10
CA HIS A 462 23.10 -3.90 3.00
C HIS A 462 23.70 -2.62 2.41
N ALA A 463 24.12 -2.64 1.15
CA ALA A 463 24.62 -1.46 0.43
C ALA A 463 23.59 -0.33 0.32
N LYS A 464 22.29 -0.65 0.39
CA LYS A 464 21.18 0.32 0.43
C LYS A 464 20.76 0.71 1.86
N GLY A 465 21.37 0.12 2.89
CA GLY A 465 21.03 0.32 4.30
C GLY A 465 19.79 -0.45 4.74
N MET A 466 19.51 -1.59 4.11
CA MET A 466 18.34 -2.43 4.35
C MET A 466 18.76 -3.80 4.89
N LYS A 467 18.09 -4.26 5.94
CA LYS A 467 18.29 -5.59 6.53
C LYS A 467 17.62 -6.70 5.74
N ILE A 468 18.16 -7.91 5.83
CA ILE A 468 17.49 -9.16 5.42
C ILE A 468 17.17 -9.99 6.66
N TYR A 469 15.88 -10.23 6.90
CA TYR A 469 15.40 -11.25 7.82
C TYR A 469 14.99 -12.49 7.03
N GLN A 470 15.70 -13.60 7.24
CA GLN A 470 15.42 -14.85 6.56
C GLN A 470 14.35 -15.63 7.33
N ASP A 471 13.40 -16.24 6.62
CA ASP A 471 12.47 -17.19 7.20
C ASP A 471 13.12 -18.57 7.38
N VAL A 472 12.96 -19.19 8.55
CA VAL A 472 13.64 -20.43 8.94
C VAL A 472 12.70 -21.44 9.57
N VAL A 473 12.79 -22.68 9.08
CA VAL A 473 11.94 -23.81 9.46
C VAL A 473 12.77 -24.78 10.28
N TYR A 474 12.60 -24.77 11.59
CA TYR A 474 13.23 -25.76 12.50
C TYR A 474 12.35 -26.99 12.73
N ASN A 475 11.04 -26.90 12.45
CA ASN A 475 10.06 -27.89 12.85
C ASN A 475 10.05 -29.14 11.96
N HIS A 476 10.12 -28.97 10.64
CA HIS A 476 9.84 -30.04 9.70
C HIS A 476 10.67 -29.93 8.41
N SER A 477 10.88 -31.07 7.75
CA SER A 477 11.26 -31.13 6.34
C SER A 477 10.02 -31.41 5.47
N SER A 478 10.20 -31.42 4.15
CA SER A 478 9.23 -32.08 3.24
C SER A 478 9.03 -33.56 3.60
N ARG A 479 7.96 -34.17 3.06
CA ARG A 479 7.67 -35.62 3.14
C ARG A 479 8.78 -36.53 2.60
N TRP A 480 9.76 -35.98 1.90
CA TRP A 480 10.93 -36.71 1.39
C TRP A 480 12.14 -36.67 2.34
N GLY A 481 11.94 -36.22 3.58
CA GLY A 481 12.97 -36.10 4.60
C GLY A 481 13.95 -34.95 4.34
N ALA A 482 15.07 -34.98 5.06
CA ALA A 482 16.12 -33.97 4.98
C ALA A 482 17.44 -34.61 4.52
N LYS A 483 17.95 -34.15 3.38
CA LYS A 483 19.23 -34.57 2.80
C LYS A 483 20.37 -34.22 3.75
N GLY A 484 21.24 -35.19 4.02
CA GLY A 484 22.32 -35.09 5.01
C GLY A 484 21.93 -35.50 6.44
N LEU A 485 20.63 -35.65 6.75
CA LEU A 485 20.13 -36.23 8.00
C LEU A 485 19.54 -37.62 7.74
N PHE A 486 18.36 -37.68 7.12
CA PHE A 486 17.72 -38.92 6.68
C PHE A 486 16.65 -38.64 5.61
N THR A 487 16.60 -39.47 4.59
CA THR A 487 15.54 -39.46 3.56
C THR A 487 14.93 -40.86 3.45
N PRO A 488 13.60 -41.03 3.57
CA PRO A 488 12.96 -42.34 3.48
C PRO A 488 13.11 -42.94 2.08
N THR A 489 13.39 -44.23 2.00
CA THR A 489 13.28 -44.98 0.73
C THR A 489 11.80 -45.24 0.44
N VAL A 490 11.32 -44.85 -0.74
CA VAL A 490 9.88 -44.78 -1.01
C VAL A 490 9.38 -46.04 -1.72
N TYR A 491 8.51 -46.77 -1.04
CA TYR A 491 7.93 -48.02 -1.51
C TYR A 491 6.42 -47.84 -1.74
N GLY A 492 6.03 -47.06 -2.75
CA GLY A 492 4.62 -46.89 -3.13
C GLY A 492 4.11 -48.01 -4.05
N VAL A 493 2.79 -48.06 -4.30
CA VAL A 493 2.23 -48.85 -5.40
C VAL A 493 2.20 -47.98 -6.67
N ARG A 494 2.76 -48.49 -7.77
CA ARG A 494 2.70 -47.85 -9.10
C ARG A 494 1.91 -48.72 -10.07
N ASP A 495 0.60 -48.78 -9.84
CA ASP A 495 -0.36 -49.36 -10.77
C ASP A 495 -0.74 -48.36 -11.88
N ASN A 496 -1.79 -48.65 -12.66
CA ASN A 496 -2.29 -47.74 -13.69
C ASN A 496 -3.00 -46.48 -13.14
N GLN A 497 -3.31 -46.41 -11.84
CA GLN A 497 -3.87 -45.24 -11.17
C GLN A 497 -2.77 -44.31 -10.64
N TRP A 498 -1.62 -44.88 -10.26
CA TRP A 498 -0.51 -44.18 -9.59
C TRP A 498 0.77 -44.04 -10.43
N SER A 499 0.75 -44.50 -11.68
CA SER A 499 1.87 -44.43 -12.64
C SER A 499 2.50 -43.04 -12.83
N TRP A 500 1.72 -41.97 -12.63
CA TRP A 500 2.12 -40.57 -12.77
C TRP A 500 2.79 -39.97 -11.53
N LEU A 501 2.47 -40.50 -10.34
CA LEU A 501 2.91 -39.93 -9.06
C LEU A 501 4.39 -40.20 -8.81
N TYR A 502 4.86 -41.39 -9.18
CA TYR A 502 6.23 -41.84 -8.93
C TYR A 502 7.06 -41.95 -10.20
N ASP A 503 8.29 -41.42 -10.12
CA ASP A 503 9.28 -41.46 -11.18
C ASP A 503 10.24 -42.63 -10.98
N GLU A 504 10.69 -43.23 -12.07
CA GLU A 504 11.64 -44.35 -12.01
C GLU A 504 13.05 -43.83 -11.70
N LYS A 505 13.68 -44.39 -10.66
CA LYS A 505 14.97 -43.89 -10.18
C LYS A 505 16.01 -43.75 -11.28
N ASN A 506 16.66 -42.60 -11.34
CA ASN A 506 17.83 -42.36 -12.18
C ASN A 506 19.12 -42.36 -11.33
N PRO A 507 19.95 -43.43 -11.37
CA PRO A 507 21.21 -43.46 -10.62
C PRO A 507 22.18 -42.38 -11.13
N GLY A 508 22.52 -41.43 -10.25
CA GLY A 508 23.43 -40.32 -10.56
C GLY A 508 22.75 -38.97 -10.84
N PHE A 509 21.41 -38.90 -10.88
CA PHE A 509 20.72 -37.61 -10.84
C PHE A 509 20.65 -37.08 -9.40
N GLU A 510 21.04 -35.81 -9.20
CA GLU A 510 20.86 -35.08 -7.95
C GLU A 510 19.79 -34.00 -8.15
N TYR A 511 18.74 -34.02 -7.33
CA TYR A 511 17.67 -33.04 -7.41
C TYR A 511 18.12 -31.66 -6.90
N ASP A 512 17.88 -30.62 -7.71
CA ASP A 512 18.21 -29.22 -7.44
C ASP A 512 17.02 -28.25 -7.64
N GLY A 513 15.84 -28.76 -8.02
CA GLY A 513 14.64 -27.99 -8.34
C GLY A 513 14.62 -27.35 -9.73
N LEU A 514 15.74 -27.31 -10.44
CA LEU A 514 15.93 -26.50 -11.65
C LEU A 514 16.17 -27.35 -12.91
N THR A 515 17.00 -28.39 -12.77
CA THR A 515 17.45 -29.29 -13.83
C THR A 515 16.38 -30.32 -14.20
N VAL A 516 16.14 -30.52 -15.49
CA VAL A 516 15.20 -31.53 -15.99
C VAL A 516 15.85 -32.92 -15.91
N GLU A 517 15.23 -33.82 -15.16
CA GLU A 517 15.65 -35.21 -15.01
C GLU A 517 15.35 -35.99 -16.31
N THR A 518 16.36 -36.70 -16.82
CA THR A 518 16.35 -37.26 -18.18
C THR A 518 15.44 -38.47 -18.42
N LYS A 519 14.99 -39.20 -17.38
CA LYS A 519 14.06 -40.33 -17.53
C LYS A 519 12.60 -39.90 -17.48
N SER A 520 12.26 -39.02 -16.53
CA SER A 520 10.92 -38.53 -16.27
C SER A 520 10.53 -37.32 -17.11
N GLY A 521 11.50 -36.53 -17.58
CA GLY A 521 11.28 -35.27 -18.28
C GLY A 521 10.80 -34.13 -17.37
N LYS A 522 10.96 -34.26 -16.04
CA LYS A 522 10.49 -33.30 -15.04
C LYS A 522 11.66 -32.59 -14.34
N SER A 523 11.48 -31.32 -13.98
CA SER A 523 12.39 -30.56 -13.09
C SER A 523 11.86 -30.43 -11.65
N TYR A 524 10.55 -30.56 -11.46
CA TYR A 524 9.95 -30.89 -10.17
C TYR A 524 10.00 -32.40 -9.92
N TYR A 525 9.89 -32.85 -8.67
CA TYR A 525 10.18 -34.25 -8.34
C TYR A 525 9.31 -34.80 -7.20
N ASN A 526 8.68 -35.96 -7.46
CA ASN A 526 7.58 -36.50 -6.64
C ASN A 526 7.90 -37.82 -5.91
N GLY A 527 9.16 -38.25 -5.86
CA GLY A 527 9.61 -39.48 -5.19
C GLY A 527 10.09 -40.55 -6.18
N ASP A 528 11.16 -41.26 -5.79
CA ASP A 528 11.66 -42.44 -6.52
C ASP A 528 10.67 -43.59 -6.30
N LEU A 529 10.15 -44.24 -7.35
CA LEU A 529 9.67 -45.62 -7.16
C LEU A 529 10.87 -46.56 -7.06
N TRP A 530 10.90 -47.35 -5.99
CA TRP A 530 11.89 -48.42 -5.82
C TRP A 530 11.39 -49.82 -6.20
N SER A 531 10.08 -50.10 -6.19
CA SER A 531 9.54 -51.40 -6.62
C SER A 531 8.03 -51.38 -6.88
N THR A 532 7.55 -52.29 -7.75
CA THR A 532 6.12 -52.60 -7.97
C THR A 532 5.64 -53.85 -7.21
N ALA A 533 6.56 -54.59 -6.59
CA ALA A 533 6.31 -55.70 -5.65
C ALA A 533 6.94 -55.38 -4.28
N GLU A 534 6.65 -56.12 -3.21
CA GLU A 534 7.24 -55.80 -1.90
C GLU A 534 8.79 -55.93 -1.93
N PRO A 535 9.54 -54.86 -1.65
CA PRO A 535 10.99 -54.87 -1.83
C PRO A 535 11.73 -55.48 -0.64
N SER A 536 12.89 -56.09 -0.90
CA SER A 536 13.79 -56.54 0.16
C SER A 536 14.30 -55.35 0.97
N GLY A 537 14.26 -55.43 2.30
CA GLY A 537 14.58 -54.32 3.19
C GLY A 537 13.45 -53.30 3.38
N ASN A 538 12.22 -53.62 2.97
CA ASN A 538 11.04 -52.80 3.23
C ASN A 538 10.85 -52.50 4.73
N THR A 539 10.73 -51.22 5.09
CA THR A 539 10.38 -50.73 6.44
C THR A 539 8.93 -50.26 6.56
N CYS A 540 8.18 -50.19 5.45
CA CYS A 540 6.77 -49.80 5.44
C CYS A 540 5.89 -50.87 6.11
N LEU A 541 5.11 -50.44 7.10
CA LEU A 541 4.07 -51.24 7.73
C LEU A 541 2.89 -51.46 6.77
N ASN A 542 2.52 -52.73 6.57
CA ASN A 542 1.38 -53.14 5.73
C ASN A 542 1.48 -52.74 4.24
N TRP A 543 2.70 -52.64 3.69
CA TRP A 543 2.98 -52.31 2.29
C TRP A 543 1.99 -52.90 1.28
N GLY A 544 1.53 -52.07 0.34
CA GLY A 544 0.68 -52.50 -0.78
C GLY A 544 -0.73 -52.95 -0.41
N LYS A 545 -1.10 -53.02 0.88
CA LYS A 545 -2.49 -53.32 1.29
C LYS A 545 -3.36 -52.06 1.10
N PRO A 546 -4.56 -52.15 0.49
CA PRO A 546 -5.49 -51.03 0.43
C PRO A 546 -5.87 -50.52 1.83
N THR A 547 -6.00 -49.20 2.00
CA THR A 547 -6.47 -48.58 3.26
C THR A 547 -8.00 -48.57 3.37
N GLY A 548 -8.71 -48.89 2.29
CA GLY A 548 -10.14 -48.66 2.13
C GLY A 548 -10.51 -47.22 1.75
N GLY A 549 -9.55 -46.29 1.78
CA GLY A 549 -9.71 -44.92 1.32
C GLY A 549 -9.62 -44.77 -0.20
N LYS A 550 -10.03 -43.60 -0.69
CA LYS A 550 -9.91 -43.15 -2.08
C LYS A 550 -9.28 -41.77 -2.15
N SER A 551 -8.48 -41.52 -3.18
CA SER A 551 -7.92 -40.20 -3.49
C SER A 551 -9.01 -39.25 -4.04
N PRO A 552 -8.73 -37.94 -4.16
CA PRO A 552 -9.64 -36.99 -4.84
C PRO A 552 -9.98 -37.38 -6.29
N GLU A 553 -9.08 -38.12 -6.94
CA GLU A 553 -9.21 -38.65 -8.32
C GLU A 553 -9.97 -39.99 -8.36
N GLY A 554 -10.39 -40.53 -7.20
CA GLY A 554 -11.09 -41.81 -7.07
C GLY A 554 -10.18 -43.04 -7.04
N TYR A 555 -8.86 -42.85 -6.97
CA TYR A 555 -7.87 -43.93 -7.01
C TYR A 555 -7.76 -44.64 -5.66
N THR A 556 -7.46 -45.94 -5.69
CA THR A 556 -7.33 -46.76 -4.47
C THR A 556 -6.14 -46.31 -3.65
N LEU A 557 -6.35 -45.96 -2.38
CA LEU A 557 -5.25 -45.64 -1.48
C LEU A 557 -4.65 -46.92 -0.91
N TYR A 558 -3.33 -47.03 -0.95
CA TYR A 558 -2.56 -48.13 -0.38
C TYR A 558 -1.76 -47.65 0.85
N ASN A 559 -1.45 -48.57 1.76
CA ASN A 559 -0.54 -48.26 2.86
C ASN A 559 0.85 -47.95 2.29
N CYS A 560 1.45 -46.85 2.76
CA CYS A 560 2.68 -46.24 2.22
C CYS A 560 2.60 -45.84 0.74
N GLN A 561 1.39 -45.51 0.23
CA GLN A 561 1.26 -44.83 -1.06
C GLN A 561 1.98 -43.46 -1.08
N TRP A 562 2.35 -42.94 0.08
CA TRP A 562 3.35 -41.89 0.32
C TRP A 562 3.96 -42.08 1.73
N PRO A 563 5.12 -41.47 2.04
CA PRO A 563 5.70 -41.46 3.38
C PRO A 563 4.78 -40.76 4.41
N SER A 564 4.79 -41.22 5.65
CA SER A 564 3.98 -40.66 6.75
C SER A 564 4.51 -41.08 8.14
N PRO A 565 4.13 -40.43 9.26
CA PRO A 565 4.66 -40.77 10.59
C PRO A 565 4.31 -42.21 11.01
N THR A 566 3.12 -42.67 10.63
CA THR A 566 2.62 -44.01 10.95
C THR A 566 3.00 -45.07 9.92
N SER A 567 3.75 -44.71 8.88
CA SER A 567 4.19 -45.65 7.82
C SER A 567 5.29 -46.61 8.28
N GLY A 568 6.09 -46.24 9.29
CA GLY A 568 7.33 -46.93 9.66
C GLY A 568 8.56 -46.56 8.81
N MET A 569 8.40 -45.70 7.79
CA MET A 569 9.48 -45.32 6.88
C MET A 569 10.46 -44.30 7.47
N PHE A 570 10.11 -43.64 8.58
CA PHE A 570 10.94 -42.66 9.29
C PHE A 570 11.48 -43.23 10.62
N PRO A 571 12.80 -43.11 10.89
CA PRO A 571 13.38 -43.49 12.17
C PRO A 571 13.04 -42.49 13.29
N LYS A 572 12.57 -43.03 14.43
CA LYS A 572 12.34 -42.30 15.69
C LYS A 572 13.57 -41.63 16.34
N ALA A 573 14.73 -41.66 15.67
CA ALA A 573 15.93 -40.95 16.12
C ALA A 573 16.08 -39.57 15.45
N TYR A 574 15.26 -39.28 14.43
CA TYR A 574 15.32 -38.07 13.62
C TYR A 574 13.97 -37.39 13.40
N TYR A 575 12.86 -38.15 13.54
CA TYR A 575 11.50 -37.69 13.27
C TYR A 575 10.52 -38.22 14.30
N HIS A 576 9.51 -37.42 14.62
CA HIS A 576 8.36 -37.86 15.38
C HIS A 576 7.48 -38.81 14.53
N ASN A 577 7.00 -39.90 15.13
CA ASN A 577 6.20 -40.92 14.43
C ASN A 577 4.74 -40.96 14.94
N CYS A 578 4.12 -39.78 15.02
CA CYS A 578 2.71 -39.59 15.36
C CYS A 578 2.09 -38.42 14.57
N TRP A 579 0.76 -38.32 14.61
CA TRP A 579 -0.03 -37.21 14.06
C TRP A 579 -0.54 -36.32 15.22
N ILE A 580 -0.65 -35.01 15.01
CA ILE A 580 -1.35 -34.14 15.96
C ILE A 580 -2.81 -34.60 16.09
N GLY A 581 -3.24 -34.90 17.31
CA GLY A 581 -4.64 -35.13 17.68
C GLY A 581 -5.31 -33.91 18.29
N ASN A 582 -4.54 -33.01 18.91
CA ASN A 582 -5.00 -31.81 19.60
C ASN A 582 -4.07 -30.61 19.34
N TRP A 583 -4.61 -29.54 18.75
CA TRP A 583 -3.86 -28.31 18.39
C TRP A 583 -3.45 -27.43 19.57
N GLU A 584 -3.96 -27.72 20.77
CA GLU A 584 -3.48 -27.14 22.03
C GLU A 584 -3.02 -28.24 23.01
N GLY A 585 -2.60 -29.39 22.49
CA GLY A 585 -2.06 -30.52 23.24
C GLY A 585 -0.54 -30.56 23.27
N GLU A 586 0.02 -31.48 24.05
CA GLU A 586 1.47 -31.76 24.05
C GLU A 586 1.91 -32.19 22.63
N ASP A 587 1.10 -33.05 22.03
CA ASP A 587 1.25 -33.63 20.70
C ASP A 587 1.30 -32.60 19.57
N SER A 588 0.81 -31.37 19.79
CA SER A 588 1.00 -30.29 18.81
C SER A 588 2.45 -29.80 18.70
N ARG A 589 3.36 -30.27 19.57
CA ARG A 589 4.78 -29.90 19.59
C ARG A 589 5.73 -31.08 19.43
N SER A 590 5.18 -32.26 19.11
CA SER A 590 5.88 -33.55 19.14
C SER A 590 5.30 -34.57 18.13
N CYS A 591 4.50 -34.12 17.17
CA CYS A 591 3.85 -34.93 16.13
C CYS A 591 3.57 -34.11 14.85
N TRP A 592 3.34 -34.81 13.72
CA TRP A 592 3.23 -34.19 12.40
C TRP A 592 2.03 -33.24 12.23
N LEU A 593 2.38 -32.00 11.86
CA LEU A 593 1.51 -30.88 11.51
C LEU A 593 0.60 -31.13 10.30
N HIS A 594 1.13 -31.71 9.23
CA HIS A 594 0.44 -31.95 7.96
C HIS A 594 0.99 -33.18 7.25
N ASP A 595 0.31 -33.72 6.23
CA ASP A 595 0.67 -35.01 5.63
C ASP A 595 1.91 -34.99 4.72
N ASP A 596 2.39 -33.80 4.35
CA ASP A 596 3.65 -33.62 3.63
C ASP A 596 4.73 -32.83 4.39
N LEU A 597 4.55 -32.62 5.71
CA LEU A 597 5.51 -31.97 6.61
C LEU A 597 6.08 -33.01 7.59
N ALA A 598 7.28 -33.52 7.30
CA ALA A 598 7.94 -34.52 8.11
C ALA A 598 8.56 -33.89 9.36
N ASP A 599 7.91 -34.10 10.50
CA ASP A 599 8.19 -33.45 11.78
C ASP A 599 9.47 -33.98 12.44
N PHE A 600 10.44 -33.09 12.65
CA PHE A 600 11.73 -33.41 13.22
C PHE A 600 11.62 -33.73 14.72
N ASP A 601 12.38 -34.73 15.18
CA ASP A 601 12.62 -34.96 16.61
C ASP A 601 13.60 -33.88 17.13
N THR A 602 13.09 -32.70 17.49
CA THR A 602 13.94 -31.55 17.87
C THR A 602 14.63 -31.71 19.21
N GLU A 603 14.22 -32.71 19.98
CA GLU A 603 14.75 -33.16 21.25
C GLU A 603 15.97 -34.08 21.05
N SER A 604 16.12 -34.66 19.86
CA SER A 604 17.24 -35.52 19.45
C SER A 604 18.49 -34.72 19.03
N ALA A 605 19.61 -34.96 19.70
CA ALA A 605 20.87 -34.25 19.45
C ALA A 605 21.40 -34.31 17.99
N PRO A 606 21.30 -35.43 17.24
CA PRO A 606 21.57 -35.44 15.80
C PRO A 606 20.78 -34.42 14.98
N VAL A 607 19.49 -34.23 15.29
CA VAL A 607 18.61 -33.25 14.63
C VAL A 607 19.01 -31.83 15.01
N GLN A 608 19.21 -31.59 16.31
CA GLN A 608 19.66 -30.29 16.83
C GLN A 608 20.95 -29.85 16.13
N ASN A 609 21.94 -30.74 16.04
CA ASN A 609 23.22 -30.47 15.37
C ASN A 609 23.06 -30.21 13.86
N TYR A 610 22.18 -30.95 13.17
CA TYR A 610 21.89 -30.74 11.75
C TYR A 610 21.29 -29.35 11.49
N LEU A 611 20.26 -28.97 12.25
CA LEU A 611 19.57 -27.68 12.10
C LEU A 611 20.46 -26.50 12.52
N ILE A 612 21.19 -26.61 13.63
CA ILE A 612 22.16 -25.59 14.06
C ILE A 612 23.25 -25.41 12.99
N GLY A 613 23.82 -26.50 12.46
CA GLY A 613 24.82 -26.42 11.39
C GLY A 613 24.28 -25.79 10.09
N ALA A 614 23.03 -26.08 9.74
CA ALA A 614 22.36 -25.51 8.58
C ALA A 614 22.14 -24.00 8.74
N TYR A 615 21.58 -23.54 9.86
CA TYR A 615 21.31 -22.11 10.06
C TYR A 615 22.56 -21.29 10.42
N ASN A 616 23.62 -21.91 10.95
CA ASN A 616 24.94 -21.31 11.06
C ASN A 616 25.51 -20.86 9.70
N LYS A 617 25.28 -21.62 8.62
CA LYS A 617 25.66 -21.23 7.25
C LYS A 617 25.01 -19.90 6.85
N TYR A 618 23.73 -19.73 7.14
CA TYR A 618 22.99 -18.51 6.78
C TYR A 618 23.35 -17.32 7.67
N ILE A 619 23.64 -17.55 8.95
CA ILE A 619 24.28 -16.55 9.82
C ILE A 619 25.64 -16.12 9.21
N ASP A 620 26.49 -17.07 8.79
CA ASP A 620 27.81 -16.78 8.21
C ASP A 620 27.77 -15.98 6.90
N MET A 621 26.63 -16.01 6.18
CA MET A 621 26.31 -15.20 4.99
C MET A 621 25.84 -13.77 5.32
N GLY A 622 25.67 -13.43 6.60
CA GLY A 622 25.43 -12.05 7.05
C GLY A 622 23.98 -11.61 7.18
N VAL A 623 23.01 -12.53 7.24
CA VAL A 623 21.60 -12.14 7.51
C VAL A 623 21.47 -11.40 8.84
N ASP A 624 20.51 -10.48 8.94
CA ASP A 624 20.33 -9.59 10.11
C ASP A 624 19.42 -10.17 11.20
N GLY A 625 18.82 -11.33 10.94
CA GLY A 625 17.83 -11.93 11.82
C GLY A 625 17.06 -13.07 11.14
N PHE A 626 16.18 -13.69 11.93
CA PHE A 626 15.35 -14.81 11.51
C PHE A 626 13.88 -14.59 11.90
N ARG A 627 12.96 -14.75 10.94
CA ARG A 627 11.57 -15.11 11.26
C ARG A 627 11.55 -16.62 11.44
N VAL A 628 11.16 -17.10 12.61
CA VAL A 628 11.06 -18.52 12.90
C VAL A 628 9.65 -19.00 12.56
N ASP A 629 9.57 -19.87 11.56
CA ASP A 629 8.33 -20.53 11.16
C ASP A 629 7.81 -21.47 12.25
N THR A 630 6.49 -21.57 12.35
CA THR A 630 5.77 -22.55 13.19
C THR A 630 6.30 -22.73 14.62
N ALA A 631 6.90 -21.68 15.22
CA ALA A 631 7.69 -21.76 16.45
C ALA A 631 6.94 -22.34 17.68
N VAL A 632 5.61 -22.31 17.67
CA VAL A 632 4.72 -22.95 18.67
C VAL A 632 4.78 -24.48 18.68
N HIS A 633 5.15 -25.08 17.55
CA HIS A 633 5.22 -26.52 17.34
C HIS A 633 6.58 -27.11 17.76
N ILE A 634 7.47 -26.31 18.34
CA ILE A 634 8.68 -26.77 19.05
C ILE A 634 8.59 -26.32 20.52
N PRO A 635 8.86 -27.18 21.52
CA PRO A 635 8.82 -26.80 22.93
C PRO A 635 9.72 -25.61 23.27
N ARG A 636 9.22 -24.64 24.05
CA ARG A 636 10.01 -23.46 24.47
C ARG A 636 11.30 -23.87 25.20
N VAL A 637 11.30 -24.96 25.95
CA VAL A 637 12.51 -25.46 26.63
C VAL A 637 13.59 -25.88 25.63
N THR A 638 13.21 -26.44 24.48
CA THR A 638 14.12 -26.83 23.39
C THR A 638 14.68 -25.59 22.68
N TRP A 639 13.83 -24.58 22.40
CA TRP A 639 14.27 -23.25 21.95
C TRP A 639 15.30 -22.62 22.92
N ASN A 640 14.98 -22.56 24.21
CA ASN A 640 15.78 -21.91 25.26
C ASN A 640 17.09 -22.64 25.57
N ARG A 641 17.17 -23.97 25.37
CA ARG A 641 18.39 -24.78 25.64
C ARG A 641 19.29 -24.96 24.43
N ARG A 642 18.74 -24.94 23.22
CA ARG A 642 19.44 -25.37 22.00
C ARG A 642 19.56 -24.23 20.97
N PHE A 643 18.45 -23.88 20.34
CA PHE A 643 18.49 -23.07 19.12
C PHE A 643 18.77 -21.59 19.39
N LEU A 644 18.12 -20.97 20.37
CA LEU A 644 18.34 -19.54 20.67
C LEU A 644 19.76 -19.27 21.21
N PRO A 645 20.32 -20.08 22.12
CA PRO A 645 21.74 -19.97 22.49
C PRO A 645 22.69 -20.18 21.31
N ALA A 646 22.46 -21.19 20.46
CA ALA A 646 23.36 -21.48 19.34
C ALA A 646 23.39 -20.36 18.29
N ILE A 647 22.24 -19.73 17.99
CA ILE A 647 22.17 -18.55 17.12
C ILE A 647 22.98 -17.39 17.72
N GLN A 648 22.72 -17.05 18.99
CA GLN A 648 23.41 -15.95 19.67
C GLN A 648 24.92 -16.20 19.81
N GLU A 649 25.33 -17.43 20.09
CA GLU A 649 26.73 -17.83 20.09
C GLU A 649 27.34 -17.69 18.70
N ARG A 650 26.71 -18.20 17.64
CA ARG A 650 27.28 -18.14 16.29
C ARG A 650 27.46 -16.71 15.81
N VAL A 651 26.45 -15.85 16.00
CA VAL A 651 26.56 -14.42 15.65
C VAL A 651 27.67 -13.75 16.47
N THR A 652 27.80 -14.08 17.76
CA THR A 652 28.88 -13.56 18.61
C THR A 652 30.27 -14.02 18.14
N GLN A 653 30.44 -15.31 17.82
CA GLN A 653 31.68 -15.88 17.29
C GLN A 653 32.08 -15.26 15.94
N ARG A 654 31.10 -14.98 15.07
CA ARG A 654 31.30 -14.57 13.68
C ARG A 654 31.42 -13.05 13.50
N PHE A 655 30.64 -12.26 14.24
CA PHE A 655 30.49 -10.81 14.05
C PHE A 655 30.61 -9.99 15.36
N GLY A 656 30.74 -10.65 16.52
CA GLY A 656 30.89 -9.99 17.83
C GLY A 656 29.57 -9.65 18.53
N ALA A 657 29.68 -9.29 19.81
CA ALA A 657 28.54 -9.16 20.72
C ALA A 657 27.53 -8.06 20.36
N GLU A 658 27.96 -6.94 19.76
CA GLU A 658 27.03 -5.88 19.35
C GLU A 658 26.22 -6.28 18.10
N ALA A 659 26.75 -7.14 17.23
CA ALA A 659 25.96 -7.75 16.16
C ALA A 659 24.94 -8.74 16.75
N ALA A 660 25.37 -9.61 17.69
CA ALA A 660 24.50 -10.60 18.33
C ALA A 660 23.32 -9.97 19.10
N LYS A 661 23.57 -8.89 19.84
CA LYS A 661 22.56 -8.06 20.52
C LYS A 661 21.46 -7.53 19.59
N ASN A 662 21.78 -7.29 18.31
CA ASN A 662 20.88 -6.69 17.33
C ASN A 662 20.39 -7.68 16.26
N PHE A 663 20.86 -8.94 16.28
CA PHE A 663 20.40 -10.01 15.40
C PHE A 663 18.98 -10.43 15.80
N PHE A 664 18.00 -10.15 14.94
CA PHE A 664 16.60 -10.14 15.33
C PHE A 664 15.91 -11.48 15.09
N VAL A 665 15.72 -12.29 16.13
CA VAL A 665 14.94 -13.53 16.07
C VAL A 665 13.50 -13.26 16.53
N PHE A 666 12.51 -13.57 15.69
CA PHE A 666 11.09 -13.46 16.04
C PHE A 666 10.29 -14.67 15.56
N GLY A 667 9.51 -15.28 16.46
CA GLY A 667 8.74 -16.48 16.18
C GLY A 667 7.30 -16.21 15.75
N GLU A 668 6.82 -17.02 14.81
CA GLU A 668 5.40 -17.24 14.63
C GLU A 668 4.87 -18.20 15.71
N VAL A 669 4.00 -17.70 16.58
CA VAL A 669 3.26 -18.53 17.54
C VAL A 669 1.78 -18.36 17.27
N ALA A 670 1.17 -19.38 16.68
CA ALA A 670 -0.12 -19.39 15.98
C ALA A 670 -1.37 -19.24 16.87
N ALA A 671 -1.39 -18.24 17.76
CA ALA A 671 -2.43 -17.95 18.73
C ALA A 671 -3.66 -17.26 18.09
N PHE A 672 -4.40 -17.99 17.24
CA PHE A 672 -5.57 -17.48 16.51
C PHE A 672 -6.82 -17.33 17.40
N VAL A 673 -6.79 -16.38 18.34
CA VAL A 673 -7.94 -15.94 19.16
C VAL A 673 -7.90 -14.44 19.45
N ASN A 674 -9.01 -13.91 19.93
CA ASN A 674 -9.11 -12.55 20.49
C ASN A 674 -8.94 -12.53 22.03
N ASP A 675 -8.43 -13.61 22.62
CA ASP A 675 -8.05 -13.69 24.04
C ASP A 675 -6.60 -13.23 24.26
N LYS A 676 -6.27 -12.81 25.48
CA LYS A 676 -4.87 -12.53 25.89
C LYS A 676 -3.98 -13.77 25.90
N TRP A 677 -4.55 -14.95 26.16
CA TRP A 677 -3.86 -16.25 26.16
C TRP A 677 -4.68 -17.25 25.33
N ASN A 678 -4.04 -17.98 24.43
CA ASN A 678 -4.66 -18.84 23.42
C ASN A 678 -5.58 -19.90 24.03
N ARG A 679 -6.89 -19.62 24.13
CA ARG A 679 -7.88 -20.46 24.83
C ARG A 679 -7.48 -20.81 26.27
N GLY A 680 -6.68 -19.95 26.91
CA GLY A 680 -6.08 -20.21 28.23
C GLY A 680 -4.88 -21.18 28.24
N SER A 681 -4.43 -21.68 27.08
CA SER A 681 -3.29 -22.59 26.95
C SER A 681 -1.98 -21.81 26.96
N VAL A 682 -1.21 -21.96 28.05
CA VAL A 682 0.06 -21.25 28.28
C VAL A 682 1.09 -21.59 27.20
N ASN A 683 1.32 -22.89 26.98
CA ASN A 683 2.36 -23.40 26.07
C ASN A 683 2.13 -23.04 24.58
N HIS A 684 0.92 -22.59 24.22
CA HIS A 684 0.54 -22.24 22.84
C HIS A 684 0.17 -20.76 22.66
N SER A 685 0.63 -19.90 23.57
CA SER A 685 0.42 -18.44 23.54
C SER A 685 1.71 -17.70 23.19
N ALA A 686 1.66 -16.68 22.32
CA ALA A 686 2.87 -16.07 21.75
C ALA A 686 3.85 -15.54 22.79
N GLN A 687 3.36 -14.78 23.77
CA GLN A 687 4.17 -14.17 24.81
C GLN A 687 5.00 -15.19 25.62
N PHE A 688 4.54 -16.44 25.76
CA PHE A 688 5.21 -17.51 26.51
C PHE A 688 6.65 -17.74 26.04
N TYR A 689 6.87 -17.65 24.73
CA TYR A 689 8.15 -17.89 24.06
C TYR A 689 9.16 -16.75 24.23
N THR A 690 8.74 -15.59 24.76
CA THR A 690 9.63 -14.45 25.04
C THR A 690 10.37 -14.57 26.38
N TRP A 691 10.10 -15.62 27.17
CA TRP A 691 10.62 -15.81 28.52
C TRP A 691 11.58 -17.00 28.64
N LYS A 692 12.64 -16.82 29.43
CA LYS A 692 13.43 -17.92 30.00
C LYS A 692 12.58 -18.77 30.95
N GLU A 693 13.00 -20.03 31.07
CA GLU A 693 12.43 -20.99 32.01
C GLU A 693 12.38 -20.48 33.46
N ARG A 694 11.45 -21.07 34.24
CA ARG A 694 11.10 -20.62 35.59
C ARG A 694 11.74 -21.48 36.71
N LYS A 695 12.32 -22.61 36.31
CA LYS A 695 13.06 -23.58 37.10
C LYS A 695 13.95 -24.40 36.16
N GLU A 696 14.85 -25.19 36.72
CA GLU A 696 15.52 -26.26 35.97
C GLU A 696 14.57 -27.44 35.71
N TYR A 697 14.85 -28.16 34.62
CA TYR A 697 14.16 -29.36 34.17
C TYR A 697 15.16 -30.50 33.97
N SER A 698 14.66 -31.69 33.62
CA SER A 698 15.44 -32.84 33.16
C SER A 698 16.62 -32.48 32.24
N ALA A 699 17.75 -33.18 32.39
CA ALA A 699 18.89 -33.10 31.47
C ALA A 699 18.60 -33.76 30.10
N ASP A 700 17.68 -34.74 30.08
CA ASP A 700 17.08 -35.28 28.86
C ASP A 700 16.02 -34.28 28.32
N ASP A 701 16.15 -33.87 27.05
CA ASP A 701 15.35 -32.80 26.44
C ASP A 701 13.89 -33.22 26.23
N ALA A 702 13.61 -34.44 25.76
CA ALA A 702 12.25 -34.93 25.56
C ALA A 702 11.46 -34.96 26.89
N LYS A 703 12.10 -35.44 27.97
CA LYS A 703 11.52 -35.38 29.31
C LYS A 703 11.39 -33.93 29.81
N ALA A 704 12.30 -33.03 29.45
CA ALA A 704 12.18 -31.60 29.78
C ALA A 704 10.99 -30.92 29.05
N ALA A 705 10.72 -31.28 27.80
CA ALA A 705 9.57 -30.80 27.02
C ALA A 705 8.23 -31.15 27.69
N LEU A 706 8.12 -32.38 28.21
CA LEU A 706 6.96 -32.84 28.98
C LEU A 706 6.89 -32.16 30.37
N GLU A 707 7.99 -32.12 31.11
CA GLU A 707 8.03 -31.48 32.44
C GLU A 707 7.74 -29.97 32.39
N GLN A 708 8.12 -29.29 31.30
CA GLN A 708 7.73 -27.90 31.02
C GLN A 708 6.22 -27.82 30.80
N TYR A 709 5.69 -28.63 29.88
CA TYR A 709 4.30 -28.59 29.48
C TYR A 709 3.36 -28.73 30.68
N ASP A 710 3.56 -29.78 31.48
CA ASP A 710 2.76 -30.06 32.68
C ASP A 710 2.92 -28.97 33.75
N HIS A 711 4.14 -28.45 33.96
CA HIS A 711 4.40 -27.42 34.97
C HIS A 711 3.77 -26.08 34.62
N GLU A 712 3.88 -25.66 33.36
CA GLU A 712 3.40 -24.37 32.88
C GLU A 712 1.88 -24.36 32.70
N ASN A 713 1.28 -25.48 32.26
CA ASN A 713 -0.17 -25.65 32.26
C ASN A 713 -0.74 -25.77 33.68
N GLY A 714 -0.06 -26.49 34.59
CA GLY A 714 -0.48 -26.65 35.98
C GLY A 714 -0.43 -25.36 36.81
N LEU A 715 0.43 -24.40 36.43
CA LEU A 715 0.42 -23.04 37.00
C LEU A 715 -0.58 -22.10 36.31
N GLY A 716 -0.94 -22.38 35.05
CA GLY A 716 -1.91 -21.61 34.28
C GLY A 716 -1.45 -20.18 33.94
N THR A 717 -2.36 -19.42 33.32
CA THR A 717 -2.07 -18.08 32.75
C THR A 717 -1.92 -16.98 33.79
N ALA A 718 -2.69 -17.06 34.89
CA ALA A 718 -2.67 -16.05 35.96
C ALA A 718 -1.35 -16.01 36.76
N ASN A 719 -0.56 -17.09 36.72
CA ASN A 719 0.73 -17.19 37.41
C ASN A 719 1.93 -17.05 36.45
N GLN A 720 1.73 -16.47 35.26
CA GLN A 720 2.81 -16.23 34.29
C GLN A 720 3.58 -14.94 34.59
N PRO A 721 4.84 -14.80 34.11
CA PRO A 721 5.62 -13.58 34.32
C PRO A 721 4.98 -12.35 33.66
N THR A 722 5.23 -11.18 34.23
CA THR A 722 4.88 -9.89 33.64
C THR A 722 6.09 -8.96 33.53
N SER A 723 5.99 -7.94 32.68
CA SER A 723 7.04 -6.98 32.32
C SER A 723 6.54 -5.54 32.37
N ALA A 724 7.43 -4.62 32.74
CA ALA A 724 7.22 -3.18 32.61
C ALA A 724 7.88 -2.59 31.35
N ASN A 725 8.59 -3.39 30.54
CA ASN A 725 9.55 -2.90 29.54
C ASN A 725 8.95 -2.03 28.43
N ALA A 726 7.67 -2.20 28.11
CA ALA A 726 6.94 -1.38 27.14
C ALA A 726 6.28 -0.11 27.73
N PHE A 727 6.26 0.05 29.06
CA PHE A 727 5.49 1.06 29.77
C PHE A 727 6.34 2.12 30.45
N LEU A 728 5.93 3.39 30.38
CA LEU A 728 6.54 4.50 31.11
C LEU A 728 6.20 4.47 32.62
N ASP A 729 6.85 5.32 33.41
CA ASP A 729 6.41 5.72 34.75
C ASP A 729 5.79 7.12 34.68
N GLY A 730 4.47 7.18 34.45
CA GLY A 730 3.78 8.40 34.00
C GLY A 730 4.29 8.88 32.65
N ASN A 731 5.31 9.75 32.67
CA ASN A 731 6.05 10.21 31.49
C ASN A 731 7.55 9.84 31.52
N THR A 732 8.03 9.10 32.51
CA THR A 732 9.44 8.76 32.71
C THR A 732 9.81 7.48 31.94
N TYR A 733 10.93 7.50 31.21
CA TYR A 733 11.45 6.30 30.55
C TYR A 733 12.13 5.39 31.58
N ARG A 734 11.76 4.11 31.61
CA ARG A 734 12.35 3.07 32.48
C ARG A 734 13.51 2.39 31.75
N THR A 735 14.60 2.10 32.45
CA THR A 735 15.60 1.13 31.95
C THR A 735 14.94 -0.26 31.83
N PRO A 736 14.90 -0.90 30.65
CA PRO A 736 14.23 -2.19 30.49
C PRO A 736 14.99 -3.35 31.16
N ASP A 737 14.28 -4.20 31.91
CA ASP A 737 14.82 -5.46 32.45
C ASP A 737 14.56 -6.62 31.49
N ARG A 738 15.60 -7.02 30.75
CA ARG A 738 15.60 -8.18 29.85
C ARG A 738 16.35 -9.38 30.42
N SER A 739 16.62 -9.42 31.73
CA SER A 739 17.32 -10.53 32.41
C SER A 739 16.68 -11.90 32.12
N ARG A 740 15.34 -11.91 32.05
CA ARG A 740 14.51 -13.09 31.78
C ARG A 740 14.04 -13.25 30.32
N PHE A 741 14.57 -12.47 29.39
CA PHE A 741 14.29 -12.61 27.95
C PHE A 741 14.86 -13.92 27.39
N SER A 742 14.09 -14.67 26.60
CA SER A 742 14.50 -15.94 25.97
C SER A 742 15.60 -15.80 24.91
N GLY A 743 15.63 -14.66 24.20
CA GLY A 743 16.34 -14.51 22.93
C GLY A 743 15.42 -14.54 21.70
N MET A 744 14.11 -14.77 21.87
CA MET A 744 13.11 -14.77 20.80
C MET A 744 11.99 -13.76 21.06
N HIS A 745 11.80 -12.84 20.10
CA HIS A 745 10.62 -11.98 20.01
C HIS A 745 9.48 -12.71 19.27
N ILE A 746 8.37 -12.02 18.98
CA ILE A 746 7.18 -12.65 18.38
C ILE A 746 6.51 -11.76 17.33
N ILE A 747 5.78 -12.42 16.42
CA ILE A 747 4.68 -11.81 15.69
C ILE A 747 3.55 -11.47 16.68
N ASP A 748 3.01 -10.26 16.58
CA ASP A 748 1.94 -9.74 17.42
C ASP A 748 0.58 -10.33 17.02
N MET A 749 0.39 -11.63 17.25
CA MET A 749 -0.86 -12.32 16.92
C MET A 749 -2.07 -11.72 17.65
N ARG A 750 -1.86 -11.10 18.82
CA ARG A 750 -2.88 -10.37 19.57
C ARG A 750 -3.41 -9.18 18.76
N MET A 751 -2.54 -8.30 18.26
CA MET A 751 -2.94 -7.19 17.38
C MET A 751 -3.41 -7.68 16.01
N HIS A 752 -2.71 -8.61 15.37
CA HIS A 752 -3.07 -9.19 14.06
C HIS A 752 -4.52 -9.68 14.02
N MET A 753 -4.91 -10.52 14.99
CA MET A 753 -6.27 -11.04 15.09
C MET A 753 -7.32 -9.94 15.25
N ASN A 754 -6.95 -8.79 15.84
CA ASN A 754 -7.88 -7.70 16.18
C ASN A 754 -7.85 -6.51 15.20
N PHE A 755 -7.00 -6.52 14.17
CA PHE A 755 -6.97 -5.50 13.09
C PHE A 755 -8.17 -5.52 12.12
N GLY A 756 -9.33 -6.02 12.55
CA GLY A 756 -10.60 -5.69 11.88
C GLY A 756 -10.75 -4.17 11.73
N ASP A 757 -10.31 -3.45 12.76
CA ASP A 757 -10.09 -2.02 12.82
C ASP A 757 -8.93 -1.70 13.79
N ALA A 758 -8.44 -0.47 13.81
CA ALA A 758 -7.32 -0.08 14.66
C ALA A 758 -7.71 0.05 16.16
N HIS A 759 -8.99 0.33 16.47
CA HIS A 759 -9.45 0.54 17.83
C HIS A 759 -9.36 -0.74 18.66
N ASN A 760 -9.88 -1.84 18.09
CA ASN A 760 -9.77 -3.17 18.65
C ASN A 760 -8.31 -3.61 18.75
N ALA A 761 -7.49 -3.39 17.71
CA ALA A 761 -6.08 -3.73 17.74
C ALA A 761 -5.30 -2.99 18.85
N PHE A 762 -5.51 -1.67 19.01
CA PHE A 762 -4.87 -0.86 20.06
C PHE A 762 -5.23 -1.37 21.47
N HIS A 763 -6.53 -1.57 21.73
CA HIS A 763 -7.01 -2.00 23.04
C HIS A 763 -6.53 -3.39 23.43
N ASN A 764 -6.59 -4.35 22.50
CA ASN A 764 -6.17 -5.73 22.72
C ASN A 764 -4.64 -5.88 22.80
N GLY A 765 -3.88 -5.10 22.03
CA GLY A 765 -2.42 -5.00 22.18
C GLY A 765 -2.03 -4.51 23.58
N LYS A 766 -2.57 -3.35 23.98
CA LYS A 766 -2.35 -2.73 25.30
C LYS A 766 -2.73 -3.64 26.48
N ASP A 767 -3.75 -4.47 26.32
CA ASP A 767 -4.15 -5.49 27.29
C ASP A 767 -3.11 -6.62 27.45
N SER A 768 -2.29 -6.90 26.44
CA SER A 768 -1.35 -8.03 26.40
C SER A 768 0.12 -7.69 26.67
N ASP A 769 0.52 -6.43 26.53
CA ASP A 769 1.92 -5.98 26.49
C ASP A 769 2.71 -6.23 27.79
N ASP A 770 2.01 -6.39 28.92
CA ASP A 770 2.56 -6.78 30.20
C ASP A 770 3.02 -8.24 30.24
N SER A 771 2.41 -9.13 29.45
CA SER A 771 2.71 -10.57 29.46
C SER A 771 3.87 -10.96 28.53
N VAL A 772 4.27 -10.05 27.63
CA VAL A 772 5.44 -10.15 26.74
C VAL A 772 6.67 -9.63 27.50
N ASN A 773 7.86 -10.25 27.33
CA ASN A 773 9.06 -9.72 27.99
C ASN A 773 9.40 -8.29 27.55
N ASP A 774 9.28 -7.95 26.26
CA ASP A 774 9.36 -6.57 25.76
C ASP A 774 8.55 -6.39 24.48
N ALA A 775 7.31 -5.91 24.61
CA ALA A 775 6.42 -5.65 23.49
C ALA A 775 6.89 -4.53 22.54
N THR A 776 7.94 -3.75 22.87
CA THR A 776 8.49 -2.76 21.91
C THR A 776 9.17 -3.41 20.70
N TYR A 777 9.46 -4.72 20.76
CA TYR A 777 10.01 -5.53 19.67
C TYR A 777 8.98 -6.41 18.94
N ASN A 778 7.69 -6.38 19.33
CA ASN A 778 6.65 -7.17 18.67
C ASN A 778 6.56 -6.84 17.17
N VAL A 779 6.47 -7.85 16.30
CA VAL A 779 6.33 -7.67 14.85
C VAL A 779 4.84 -7.56 14.49
N VAL A 780 4.40 -6.39 14.04
CA VAL A 780 2.97 -6.03 13.93
C VAL A 780 2.55 -5.93 12.46
N TYR A 781 1.53 -6.69 12.03
CA TYR A 781 0.91 -6.57 10.70
C TYR A 781 -0.62 -6.74 10.73
N VAL A 782 -1.31 -6.26 9.69
CA VAL A 782 -2.76 -6.43 9.47
C VAL A 782 -3.05 -7.77 8.81
N ASP A 783 -2.47 -8.03 7.63
CA ASP A 783 -2.59 -9.29 6.88
C ASP A 783 -1.21 -9.87 6.51
N SER A 784 -1.18 -11.17 6.22
CA SER A 784 0.02 -11.93 5.88
C SER A 784 -0.21 -12.89 4.69
N HIS A 785 0.79 -13.74 4.43
CA HIS A 785 0.73 -14.81 3.45
C HIS A 785 -0.18 -15.99 3.85
N ASP A 786 -0.75 -16.00 5.07
CA ASP A 786 -1.68 -17.05 5.53
C ASP A 786 -3.06 -16.51 5.91
N TYR A 787 -3.10 -15.43 6.72
CA TYR A 787 -4.32 -14.93 7.32
C TYR A 787 -4.43 -13.40 7.28
N GLY A 788 -5.66 -12.92 7.16
CA GLY A 788 -6.07 -11.59 7.59
C GLY A 788 -6.63 -11.62 9.03
N PRO A 789 -7.05 -10.46 9.56
CA PRO A 789 -7.61 -10.35 10.91
C PRO A 789 -8.77 -11.31 11.18
N ASN A 790 -9.00 -11.65 12.45
CA ASN A 790 -9.95 -12.67 12.90
C ASN A 790 -9.75 -14.07 12.23
N LYS A 791 -8.51 -14.43 11.88
CA LYS A 791 -8.15 -15.63 11.11
C LYS A 791 -8.89 -15.73 9.76
N SER A 792 -9.13 -14.58 9.12
CA SER A 792 -9.68 -14.52 7.76
C SER A 792 -8.76 -15.26 6.79
N SER A 793 -9.30 -16.15 5.95
CA SER A 793 -8.54 -16.74 4.84
C SER A 793 -8.51 -15.84 3.59
N GLU A 794 -8.84 -14.55 3.71
CA GLU A 794 -8.91 -13.57 2.62
C GLU A 794 -8.11 -12.30 2.95
N ARG A 795 -7.42 -11.71 1.95
CA ARG A 795 -6.66 -10.45 2.08
C ARG A 795 -7.57 -9.33 2.59
N TYR A 796 -7.07 -8.46 3.47
CA TYR A 796 -7.91 -7.54 4.23
C TYR A 796 -8.74 -6.58 3.36
N THR A 797 -10.02 -6.43 3.71
CA THR A 797 -11.07 -5.75 2.91
C THR A 797 -11.61 -4.46 3.53
N GLY A 798 -11.05 -3.97 4.65
CA GLY A 798 -11.55 -2.78 5.36
C GLY A 798 -11.54 -1.47 4.55
N GLY A 799 -10.87 -1.46 3.40
CA GLY A 799 -10.79 -0.32 2.48
C GLY A 799 -9.75 0.71 2.89
N THR A 800 -9.55 1.70 2.00
CA THR A 800 -8.42 2.64 2.03
C THR A 800 -8.33 3.42 3.35
N ASP A 801 -9.45 3.92 3.87
CA ASP A 801 -9.49 4.67 5.15
C ASP A 801 -9.15 3.79 6.36
N ALA A 802 -9.54 2.51 6.36
CA ALA A 802 -9.22 1.58 7.44
C ALA A 802 -7.77 1.11 7.36
N TRP A 803 -7.24 0.89 6.15
CA TRP A 803 -5.81 0.68 5.92
C TRP A 803 -4.97 1.86 6.41
N ALA A 804 -5.37 3.09 6.08
CA ALA A 804 -4.69 4.30 6.55
C ALA A 804 -4.74 4.43 8.09
N GLU A 805 -5.86 4.06 8.71
CA GLU A 805 -6.01 4.07 10.17
C GLU A 805 -5.18 2.98 10.87
N ASN A 806 -5.19 1.75 10.34
CA ASN A 806 -4.36 0.65 10.83
C ASN A 806 -2.86 1.00 10.71
N MET A 807 -2.41 1.50 9.55
CA MET A 807 -1.03 1.97 9.36
C MET A 807 -0.69 3.13 10.30
N SER A 808 -1.61 4.08 10.51
CA SER A 808 -1.42 5.20 11.45
C SER A 808 -1.12 4.70 12.87
N LEU A 809 -1.85 3.69 13.34
CA LEU A 809 -1.57 3.04 14.61
C LEU A 809 -0.23 2.29 14.59
N MET A 810 -0.01 1.39 13.62
CA MET A 810 1.18 0.53 13.53
C MET A 810 2.49 1.32 13.54
N TRP A 811 2.56 2.45 12.82
CA TRP A 811 3.77 3.24 12.74
C TRP A 811 4.03 4.11 13.97
N THR A 812 2.99 4.47 14.73
CA THR A 812 3.10 5.42 15.85
C THR A 812 3.00 4.77 17.24
N PHE A 813 2.45 3.56 17.35
CA PHE A 813 2.40 2.76 18.59
C PHE A 813 3.67 1.89 18.75
N ARG A 814 3.70 1.02 19.77
CA ARG A 814 4.85 0.15 20.07
C ARG A 814 4.95 -1.05 19.11
N GLY A 815 6.16 -1.60 18.99
CA GLY A 815 6.45 -2.71 18.08
C GLY A 815 7.03 -2.23 16.75
N ILE A 816 7.23 -3.18 15.85
CA ILE A 816 7.90 -3.04 14.56
C ILE A 816 6.84 -3.19 13.46
N PRO A 817 6.44 -2.10 12.78
CA PRO A 817 5.41 -2.14 11.75
C PRO A 817 5.90 -2.95 10.55
N THR A 818 5.07 -3.89 10.13
CA THR A 818 5.35 -4.85 9.06
C THR A 818 4.22 -4.83 8.05
N LEU A 819 4.54 -4.83 6.76
CA LEU A 819 3.55 -4.85 5.69
C LEU A 819 3.82 -5.99 4.72
N TYR A 820 2.80 -6.80 4.45
CA TYR A 820 2.84 -7.85 3.45
C TYR A 820 2.69 -7.25 2.03
N TYR A 821 3.40 -7.82 1.06
CA TYR A 821 3.57 -7.18 -0.25
C TYR A 821 2.25 -6.83 -0.96
N GLY A 822 2.23 -5.64 -1.55
CA GLY A 822 1.07 -5.10 -2.25
C GLY A 822 -0.07 -4.61 -1.35
N SER A 823 -0.04 -4.82 -0.03
CA SER A 823 -1.05 -4.23 0.87
C SER A 823 -0.99 -2.69 0.88
N GLU A 824 0.13 -2.09 0.45
CA GLU A 824 0.25 -0.65 0.18
C GLU A 824 -0.61 -0.13 -0.99
N ILE A 825 -1.15 -1.02 -1.84
CA ILE A 825 -2.12 -0.70 -2.89
C ILE A 825 -3.41 -1.54 -2.78
N GLU A 826 -3.66 -2.17 -1.63
CA GLU A 826 -4.77 -3.12 -1.42
C GLU A 826 -4.77 -4.31 -2.41
N PHE A 827 -3.59 -4.77 -2.85
CA PHE A 827 -3.42 -5.83 -3.83
C PHE A 827 -4.17 -7.12 -3.44
N GLN A 828 -4.99 -7.62 -4.36
CA GLN A 828 -5.82 -8.81 -4.18
C GLN A 828 -6.75 -8.78 -2.95
N LYS A 829 -7.17 -7.59 -2.47
CA LYS A 829 -8.17 -7.47 -1.38
C LYS A 829 -9.41 -8.33 -1.63
N GLY A 830 -9.86 -9.05 -0.60
CA GLY A 830 -11.02 -9.94 -0.70
C GLY A 830 -10.81 -11.16 -1.61
N LYS A 831 -9.58 -11.45 -2.04
CA LYS A 831 -9.24 -12.79 -2.57
C LYS A 831 -8.81 -13.69 -1.43
N LYS A 832 -9.11 -14.98 -1.58
CA LYS A 832 -8.59 -16.02 -0.72
C LYS A 832 -7.06 -15.98 -0.75
N ILE A 833 -6.43 -15.94 0.42
CA ILE A 833 -4.97 -15.79 0.56
C ILE A 833 -4.27 -16.98 -0.07
N ASP A 834 -4.68 -18.19 0.29
CA ASP A 834 -4.23 -19.43 -0.34
C ASP A 834 -5.38 -20.41 -0.61
N CYS A 835 -5.26 -21.16 -1.70
CA CYS A 835 -6.12 -22.27 -2.09
C CYS A 835 -5.34 -23.58 -2.28
N GLY A 836 -4.03 -23.58 -2.04
CA GLY A 836 -3.14 -24.69 -2.38
C GLY A 836 -3.25 -25.02 -3.87
N PRO A 837 -3.17 -26.31 -4.26
CA PRO A 837 -3.23 -26.73 -5.66
C PRO A 837 -4.66 -26.75 -6.26
N THR A 838 -5.63 -26.02 -5.67
CA THR A 838 -7.05 -26.05 -6.09
C THR A 838 -7.51 -24.86 -6.93
N CYS A 839 -6.70 -23.82 -7.07
CA CYS A 839 -6.98 -22.66 -7.91
C CYS A 839 -5.69 -21.94 -8.38
N PRO A 840 -5.74 -21.06 -9.40
CA PRO A 840 -4.53 -20.44 -9.93
C PRO A 840 -4.00 -19.34 -9.01
N LEU A 841 -2.69 -19.25 -8.83
CA LEU A 841 -2.04 -18.27 -7.94
C LEU A 841 -2.41 -16.83 -8.28
N ALA A 842 -2.52 -16.48 -9.56
CA ALA A 842 -3.01 -15.18 -10.05
C ALA A 842 -4.39 -14.76 -9.50
N THR A 843 -5.19 -15.70 -8.97
CA THR A 843 -6.52 -15.43 -8.37
C THR A 843 -6.50 -15.29 -6.84
N THR A 844 -5.32 -15.44 -6.21
CA THR A 844 -5.13 -15.53 -4.74
C THR A 844 -4.43 -14.31 -4.14
N GLY A 845 -4.42 -14.21 -2.81
CA GLY A 845 -3.58 -13.27 -2.07
C GLY A 845 -2.06 -13.55 -2.13
N ARG A 846 -1.64 -14.65 -2.78
CA ARG A 846 -0.25 -15.01 -3.12
C ARG A 846 0.04 -14.86 -4.63
N ALA A 847 -0.75 -14.04 -5.34
CA ALA A 847 -0.54 -13.73 -6.76
C ALA A 847 0.79 -13.00 -7.03
N TYR A 848 1.25 -13.06 -8.29
CA TYR A 848 2.47 -12.39 -8.73
C TYR A 848 2.30 -10.86 -8.72
N PHE A 849 3.27 -10.14 -8.17
CA PHE A 849 3.19 -8.68 -7.98
C PHE A 849 3.94 -7.86 -9.03
N GLY A 850 4.94 -8.44 -9.70
CA GLY A 850 5.93 -7.69 -10.48
C GLY A 850 5.37 -6.88 -11.65
N ASP A 851 4.16 -7.19 -12.11
CA ASP A 851 3.42 -6.39 -13.10
C ASP A 851 3.13 -4.97 -12.56
N HIS A 852 2.93 -4.81 -11.24
CA HIS A 852 2.83 -3.52 -10.54
C HIS A 852 4.18 -2.82 -10.31
N LEU A 853 5.30 -3.53 -10.53
CA LEU A 853 6.66 -3.05 -10.36
C LEU A 853 7.37 -2.76 -11.70
N ALA A 854 6.70 -2.99 -12.83
CA ALA A 854 7.28 -2.82 -14.16
C ALA A 854 7.69 -1.35 -14.42
N GLY A 855 8.89 -1.16 -14.97
CA GLY A 855 9.53 0.15 -15.15
C GLY A 855 10.78 0.32 -14.27
N SER A 856 11.16 1.57 -14.01
CA SER A 856 12.34 1.91 -13.21
C SER A 856 11.98 2.74 -11.99
N VAL A 857 12.78 2.66 -10.92
CA VAL A 857 12.67 3.48 -9.71
C VAL A 857 14.06 3.74 -9.14
N THR A 858 14.26 4.94 -8.59
CA THR A 858 15.43 5.27 -7.78
C THR A 858 14.95 5.98 -6.51
N ALA A 859 15.36 5.49 -5.34
CA ALA A 859 15.02 6.11 -4.06
C ALA A 859 16.10 7.14 -3.67
N SER A 860 15.68 8.37 -3.34
CA SER A 860 16.57 9.39 -2.75
C SER A 860 16.79 9.15 -1.25
N GLY A 861 15.88 8.41 -0.60
CA GLY A 861 15.95 8.09 0.82
C GLY A 861 14.83 7.14 1.23
N PHE A 862 14.77 6.80 2.52
CA PHE A 862 13.68 5.96 3.04
C PHE A 862 12.36 6.73 3.06
N GLY A 863 11.44 6.35 2.18
CA GLY A 863 10.16 7.02 1.98
C GLY A 863 10.21 8.16 0.96
N SER A 864 11.26 8.22 0.13
CA SER A 864 11.47 9.30 -0.84
C SER A 864 11.90 8.77 -2.22
N VAL A 865 11.15 9.15 -3.25
CA VAL A 865 11.44 8.84 -4.66
C VAL A 865 12.33 9.94 -5.24
N ALA A 866 13.42 9.56 -5.91
CA ALA A 866 14.22 10.46 -6.76
C ALA A 866 13.67 10.50 -8.19
N SER A 867 13.34 9.32 -8.73
CA SER A 867 12.70 9.15 -10.03
C SER A 867 11.92 7.82 -10.07
N ALA A 868 10.88 7.78 -10.90
CA ALA A 868 10.16 6.55 -11.24
C ALA A 868 9.61 6.64 -12.68
N SER A 869 9.45 5.51 -13.34
CA SER A 869 8.85 5.41 -14.69
C SER A 869 8.05 4.12 -14.85
N GLY A 870 7.13 4.07 -15.81
CA GLY A 870 6.29 2.89 -16.04
C GLY A 870 5.27 2.67 -14.92
N GLN A 871 4.81 1.42 -14.77
CA GLN A 871 3.74 1.07 -13.82
C GLN A 871 4.16 1.24 -12.36
N VAL A 872 5.45 1.07 -12.02
CA VAL A 872 5.94 1.35 -10.66
C VAL A 872 5.75 2.82 -10.26
N ALA A 873 5.74 3.77 -11.21
CA ALA A 873 5.37 5.15 -10.91
C ALA A 873 3.87 5.28 -10.52
N THR A 874 2.97 4.61 -11.26
CA THR A 874 1.53 4.53 -10.95
C THR A 874 1.26 3.90 -9.57
N THR A 875 2.03 2.86 -9.22
CA THR A 875 2.00 2.20 -7.92
C THR A 875 2.48 3.15 -6.82
N LEU A 876 3.60 3.86 -7.03
CA LEU A 876 4.15 4.85 -6.10
C LEU A 876 3.30 6.12 -5.94
N ASP A 877 2.26 6.31 -6.75
CA ASP A 877 1.34 7.44 -6.63
C ASP A 877 0.06 7.16 -5.83
N GLN A 878 -0.19 5.90 -5.45
CA GLN A 878 -1.41 5.51 -4.74
C GLN A 878 -1.55 6.20 -3.36
N PRO A 879 -2.77 6.56 -2.92
CA PRO A 879 -3.03 7.26 -1.66
C PRO A 879 -2.39 6.63 -0.42
N LEU A 880 -2.44 5.30 -0.31
CA LEU A 880 -1.82 4.55 0.78
C LEU A 880 -0.29 4.52 0.70
N VAL A 881 0.30 4.55 -0.50
CA VAL A 881 1.75 4.67 -0.64
C VAL A 881 2.24 6.04 -0.18
N LYS A 882 1.56 7.14 -0.55
CA LYS A 882 1.92 8.49 -0.04
C LYS A 882 1.81 8.57 1.48
N HIS A 883 0.77 7.95 2.06
CA HIS A 883 0.57 7.84 3.50
C HIS A 883 1.70 7.06 4.17
N LEU A 884 2.01 5.86 3.67
CA LEU A 884 3.07 4.96 4.14
C LEU A 884 4.46 5.60 4.07
N GLN A 885 4.78 6.27 2.96
CA GLN A 885 6.01 7.05 2.78
C GLN A 885 6.18 8.09 3.89
N ARG A 886 5.12 8.85 4.17
CA ARG A 886 5.14 9.90 5.18
C ARG A 886 5.14 9.35 6.61
N LEU A 887 4.43 8.25 6.88
CA LEU A 887 4.52 7.53 8.16
C LEU A 887 5.96 7.03 8.42
N ASN A 888 6.64 6.52 7.39
CA ASN A 888 8.05 6.13 7.48
C ASN A 888 8.96 7.34 7.78
N GLN A 889 8.77 8.47 7.09
CA GLN A 889 9.50 9.72 7.37
C GLN A 889 9.27 10.21 8.82
N ILE A 890 8.01 10.27 9.26
CA ILE A 890 7.64 10.71 10.63
C ILE A 890 8.23 9.77 11.68
N ARG A 891 8.10 8.45 11.52
CA ARG A 891 8.65 7.47 12.47
C ARG A 891 10.17 7.59 12.57
N ARG A 892 10.88 7.73 11.45
CA ARG A 892 12.36 7.84 11.42
C ARG A 892 12.88 9.12 12.07
N ALA A 893 12.13 10.22 12.00
CA ALA A 893 12.52 11.51 12.58
C ALA A 893 12.16 11.66 14.07
N VAL A 894 11.40 10.72 14.67
CA VAL A 894 10.95 10.79 16.06
C VAL A 894 11.31 9.50 16.81
N PRO A 895 12.47 9.43 17.50
CA PRO A 895 12.96 8.23 18.18
C PRO A 895 11.98 7.60 19.17
N ALA A 896 11.12 8.41 19.81
CA ALA A 896 10.04 7.94 20.68
C ALA A 896 9.06 6.99 19.95
N LEU A 897 8.81 7.18 18.66
CA LEU A 897 7.93 6.31 17.88
C LEU A 897 8.61 4.97 17.56
N GLN A 898 9.90 4.99 17.23
CA GLN A 898 10.69 3.79 16.94
C GLN A 898 10.87 2.88 18.17
N MET A 899 11.54 3.39 19.20
CA MET A 899 12.10 2.57 20.30
C MET A 899 11.44 2.84 21.66
N GLY A 900 10.51 3.80 21.71
CA GLY A 900 10.00 4.33 22.96
C GLY A 900 8.98 3.44 23.67
N GLN A 901 9.02 3.47 24.99
CA GLN A 901 7.92 3.03 25.85
C GLN A 901 6.69 3.91 25.65
N TYR A 902 5.52 3.46 26.11
CA TYR A 902 4.27 4.21 26.03
C TYR A 902 3.54 4.33 27.38
N SER A 903 2.56 5.23 27.43
CA SER A 903 1.59 5.31 28.54
C SER A 903 0.25 5.87 28.06
N THR A 904 -0.84 5.39 28.63
CA THR A 904 -2.20 5.96 28.49
C THR A 904 -2.63 6.77 29.72
N GLU A 905 -1.74 7.01 30.68
CA GLU A 905 -2.04 7.72 31.92
C GLU A 905 -2.19 9.23 31.71
N GLY A 906 -3.26 9.81 32.27
CA GLY A 906 -3.56 11.24 32.11
C GLY A 906 -3.94 11.59 30.68
N ILE A 907 -4.80 10.78 30.04
CA ILE A 907 -5.27 10.97 28.67
C ILE A 907 -6.79 10.78 28.59
N SER A 908 -7.48 11.61 27.81
CA SER A 908 -8.95 11.57 27.63
C SER A 908 -9.39 11.18 26.20
N GLY A 909 -8.48 10.63 25.40
CA GLY A 909 -8.71 10.21 24.02
C GLY A 909 -8.65 8.69 23.89
N ASP A 910 -9.34 8.16 22.89
CA ASP A 910 -9.63 6.73 22.73
C ASP A 910 -8.39 5.95 22.23
N MET A 911 -8.01 6.15 20.95
CA MET A 911 -6.69 5.74 20.44
C MET A 911 -5.66 6.86 20.67
N ALA A 912 -5.36 7.16 21.93
CA ALA A 912 -4.41 8.20 22.31
C ALA A 912 -3.41 7.74 23.39
N PHE A 913 -2.13 8.06 23.19
CA PHE A 913 -1.05 7.61 24.08
C PHE A 913 0.17 8.55 24.04
N LYS A 914 0.95 8.54 25.12
CA LYS A 914 2.27 9.15 25.24
C LYS A 914 3.33 8.16 24.78
N ARG A 915 4.43 8.62 24.17
CA ARG A 915 5.65 7.83 23.87
C ARG A 915 6.88 8.54 24.45
N ARG A 916 7.84 7.80 25.00
CA ARG A 916 9.19 8.32 25.32
C ARG A 916 10.30 7.32 25.03
N TYR A 917 11.43 7.83 24.57
CA TYR A 917 12.69 7.10 24.49
C TYR A 917 13.82 7.98 25.06
N THR A 918 14.59 7.45 26.01
CA THR A 918 15.66 8.19 26.69
C THR A 918 16.90 7.30 26.85
N GLU A 919 17.85 7.38 25.92
CA GLU A 919 19.10 6.59 25.90
C GLU A 919 20.18 7.30 25.07
N GLY A 920 21.46 7.13 25.43
CA GLY A 920 22.58 7.60 24.60
C GLY A 920 22.63 9.10 24.32
N GLY A 921 22.10 9.93 25.22
CA GLY A 921 21.96 11.38 25.04
C GLY A 921 20.74 11.81 24.21
N THR A 922 19.97 10.87 23.65
CA THR A 922 18.63 11.15 23.12
C THR A 922 17.64 11.23 24.27
N ASP A 923 16.81 12.27 24.29
CA ASP A 923 15.53 12.26 25.01
C ASP A 923 14.43 12.74 24.06
N SER A 924 13.50 11.85 23.73
CA SER A 924 12.44 12.10 22.76
C SER A 924 11.10 11.78 23.43
N PHE A 925 10.20 12.75 23.49
CA PHE A 925 8.86 12.61 24.08
C PHE A 925 7.79 13.09 23.10
N ALA A 926 6.75 12.29 22.90
CA ALA A 926 5.70 12.53 21.91
C ALA A 926 4.30 12.18 22.45
N LEU A 927 3.30 12.94 22.01
CA LEU A 927 1.87 12.74 22.29
C LEU A 927 1.17 12.34 20.99
N VAL A 928 0.58 11.15 20.93
CA VAL A 928 -0.01 10.58 19.72
C VAL A 928 -1.51 10.42 19.88
N ALA A 929 -2.29 11.03 18.98
CA ALA A 929 -3.73 10.78 18.83
C ALA A 929 -4.01 10.27 17.41
N VAL A 930 -4.62 9.09 17.29
CA VAL A 930 -5.04 8.48 16.02
C VAL A 930 -6.57 8.62 15.88
N SER A 931 -7.01 9.22 14.77
CA SER A 931 -8.41 9.47 14.37
C SER A 931 -9.27 10.35 15.30
N GLY A 932 -9.30 10.07 16.60
CA GLY A 932 -10.10 10.77 17.60
C GLY A 932 -9.43 11.97 18.25
N ALA A 933 -10.23 12.78 18.96
CA ALA A 933 -9.72 13.87 19.80
C ALA A 933 -9.04 13.31 21.07
N ALA A 934 -8.10 14.07 21.63
CA ALA A 934 -7.41 13.70 22.88
C ALA A 934 -7.09 14.93 23.72
N THR A 935 -7.09 14.79 25.04
CA THR A 935 -6.40 15.71 25.94
C THR A 935 -5.39 14.95 26.78
N TYR A 936 -4.19 15.48 26.89
CA TYR A 936 -3.11 14.98 27.73
C TYR A 936 -2.96 15.89 28.95
N THR A 937 -2.75 15.30 30.13
CA THR A 937 -2.49 15.99 31.39
C THR A 937 -1.23 15.44 32.07
N GLY A 938 -0.67 16.24 32.97
CA GLY A 938 0.57 15.94 33.68
C GLY A 938 1.79 15.79 32.77
N ILE A 939 1.75 16.34 31.56
CA ILE A 939 2.86 16.26 30.59
C ILE A 939 3.97 17.29 30.93
N PRO A 940 5.23 17.04 30.53
CA PRO A 940 6.30 18.01 30.71
C PRO A 940 5.98 19.37 30.09
N ILE A 941 6.36 20.45 30.80
CA ILE A 941 6.29 21.84 30.32
C ILE A 941 7.28 22.04 29.16
N GLY A 942 6.88 22.82 28.15
CA GLY A 942 7.75 23.14 27.00
C GLY A 942 6.98 23.37 25.70
N THR A 943 7.71 23.57 24.60
CA THR A 943 7.13 23.79 23.27
C THR A 943 6.97 22.45 22.54
N TYR A 944 5.74 22.03 22.32
CA TYR A 944 5.40 20.87 21.50
C TYR A 944 5.17 21.31 20.05
N ARG A 945 5.65 20.53 19.09
CA ARG A 945 5.34 20.72 17.66
C ARG A 945 4.76 19.45 17.07
N ASP A 946 3.66 19.55 16.32
CA ASP A 946 3.05 18.42 15.64
C ASP A 946 3.83 18.02 14.38
N ALA A 947 4.26 16.77 14.31
CA ALA A 947 4.95 16.21 13.13
C ALA A 947 4.08 16.19 11.86
N VAL A 948 2.75 16.19 12.02
CA VAL A 948 1.80 16.09 10.89
C VAL A 948 1.47 17.44 10.29
N THR A 949 1.02 18.41 11.09
CA THR A 949 0.60 19.75 10.62
C THR A 949 1.69 20.81 10.73
N GLY A 950 2.59 20.71 11.70
CA GLY A 950 3.49 21.78 12.13
C GLY A 950 2.94 22.67 13.27
N ASP A 951 1.69 22.45 13.72
CA ASP A 951 1.08 23.21 14.81
C ASP A 951 1.97 23.18 16.06
N THR A 952 2.13 24.34 16.69
CA THR A 952 3.10 24.60 17.75
C THR A 952 2.39 25.10 19.00
N ARG A 953 2.55 24.37 20.10
CA ARG A 953 1.87 24.61 21.37
C ARG A 953 2.88 24.71 22.51
N THR A 954 2.99 25.88 23.12
CA THR A 954 3.75 26.07 24.37
C THR A 954 2.87 25.67 25.55
N VAL A 955 3.23 24.57 26.22
CA VAL A 955 2.53 24.03 27.38
C VAL A 955 3.19 24.55 28.66
N THR A 956 2.41 25.22 29.51
CA THR A 956 2.88 25.84 30.77
C THR A 956 2.22 25.27 32.02
N ASP A 957 1.07 24.63 31.89
CA ASP A 957 0.26 24.02 32.97
C ASP A 957 0.34 22.47 32.99
N GLY A 958 1.11 21.88 32.06
CA GLY A 958 1.17 20.44 31.87
C GLY A 958 -0.06 19.83 31.18
N ARG A 959 -0.80 20.62 30.39
CA ARG A 959 -1.96 20.18 29.59
C ARG A 959 -1.79 20.48 28.10
N LEU A 960 -2.25 19.58 27.23
CA LEU A 960 -2.40 19.84 25.79
C LEU A 960 -3.65 19.13 25.27
N SER A 961 -4.49 19.84 24.52
CA SER A 961 -5.71 19.29 23.89
C SER A 961 -5.58 19.29 22.35
N VAL A 962 -6.06 18.23 21.73
CA VAL A 962 -5.96 17.92 20.30
C VAL A 962 -7.36 17.65 19.75
N ALA A 963 -7.77 18.40 18.74
CA ALA A 963 -9.01 18.16 18.00
C ALA A 963 -8.89 16.86 17.18
N ALA A 964 -10.03 16.20 16.90
CA ALA A 964 -10.04 14.94 16.16
C ALA A 964 -9.48 15.12 14.73
N PRO A 965 -8.40 14.42 14.35
CA PRO A 965 -7.83 14.53 13.00
C PRO A 965 -8.67 13.79 11.94
N GLY A 966 -9.58 12.90 12.34
CA GLY A 966 -10.42 12.11 11.44
C GLY A 966 -9.80 10.79 11.02
N LYS A 967 -10.61 9.84 10.52
CA LYS A 967 -10.18 8.47 10.17
C LYS A 967 -8.98 8.49 9.21
N GLY A 968 -8.01 7.61 9.45
CA GLY A 968 -6.77 7.53 8.66
C GLY A 968 -5.78 8.68 8.89
N ASN A 969 -6.08 9.63 9.78
CA ASN A 969 -5.23 10.75 10.12
C ASN A 969 -4.84 10.68 11.61
N LEU A 970 -3.76 11.37 11.98
CA LEU A 970 -3.24 11.38 13.34
C LEU A 970 -2.55 12.73 13.65
N ARG A 971 -2.15 12.92 14.91
CA ARG A 971 -1.28 14.02 15.38
C ARG A 971 -0.15 13.44 16.23
N VAL A 972 1.07 13.97 16.09
CA VAL A 972 2.24 13.61 16.91
C VAL A 972 2.88 14.88 17.45
N TYR A 973 2.42 15.36 18.60
CA TYR A 973 3.02 16.52 19.27
C TYR A 973 4.31 16.10 19.98
N VAL A 974 5.46 16.48 19.43
CA VAL A 974 6.80 16.15 19.95
C VAL A 974 7.35 17.32 20.76
N LEU A 975 7.77 17.06 21.99
CA LEU A 975 8.40 18.05 22.87
C LEU A 975 9.74 18.51 22.28
N ASN A 976 9.88 19.82 22.05
CA ASN A 976 11.01 20.48 21.39
C ASN A 976 11.35 19.86 20.01
N GLY A 977 10.33 19.29 19.34
CA GLY A 977 10.49 18.44 18.16
C GLY A 977 10.65 19.15 16.81
N PRO A 978 10.74 18.35 15.72
CA PRO A 978 11.08 18.82 14.36
C PRO A 978 10.05 19.71 13.66
N GLY A 979 8.83 19.82 14.18
CA GLY A 979 7.70 20.40 13.43
C GLY A 979 7.28 19.54 12.25
N LYS A 980 6.66 20.14 11.23
CA LYS A 980 6.02 19.43 10.11
C LYS A 980 7.04 18.61 9.33
N ILE A 981 6.75 17.32 9.13
CA ILE A 981 7.60 16.35 8.43
C ILE A 981 6.91 15.90 7.14
N GLY A 982 7.59 16.05 6.00
CA GLY A 982 7.07 15.63 4.69
C GLY A 982 5.85 16.43 4.18
N THR A 983 5.46 16.17 2.93
CA THR A 983 4.33 16.83 2.26
C THR A 983 3.00 16.20 2.65
N ALA A 984 1.94 17.01 2.79
CA ALA A 984 0.59 16.50 3.07
C ALA A 984 0.05 15.67 1.90
N GLY A 985 -0.71 14.60 2.20
CA GLY A 985 -1.31 13.73 1.20
C GLY A 985 -2.84 13.60 1.37
N PRO A 986 -3.45 12.55 0.78
CA PRO A 986 -4.85 12.22 1.03
C PRO A 986 -5.15 11.95 2.51
N TYR A 987 -4.14 11.47 3.25
CA TYR A 987 -4.11 11.26 4.69
C TYR A 987 -2.97 12.08 5.33
N LEU A 988 -2.95 12.12 6.67
CA LEU A 988 -2.06 12.95 7.49
C LEU A 988 -2.20 14.46 7.20
N LYS A 989 -3.43 14.94 7.03
CA LYS A 989 -3.73 16.36 6.80
C LYS A 989 -3.56 17.19 8.07
#